data_AF-A0A9D9LBZ7-F1
#
_entry.id   AF-A0A9D9LBZ7-F1
#
_cell.length_a   1.000
_cell.length_b   1.000
_cell.length_c   1.000
_cell.angle_alpha   90.00
_cell.angle_beta   90.00
_cell.angle_gamma   90.00
#
_symmetry.space_group_name_H-M   'P 1'
#
loop_
_entity.id
_entity.type
_entity.pdbx_description
1 polymer ?
#
loop_
_entity_poly.entity_id
_entity_poly.type
_entity_poly.pdbx_seq_one_letter_code
_entity_poly.pdbx_strand_id
1 'polypeptide(L)'
;KVGSLSLLNLKLPKEINAAKPQRFTADVELSVLPGQETIASDAVLHFHFYDPQSRTTTKLPPVKLTPEQLQTGKFRLDIPLTCDFLRAGDLQLRIFADRLALAEPPEGFAFNRTGNFWETTVKVTSQRHPELADCQIVDLDKVPKFKINGKLYPVNRFVTATHTQLVTEEHLQIAEKMAFPEQHILDFHTGGNWTRRADGTCDFTAIDTFITSYLSRHPDTYLTLHWVLDTSGAKGPHREWILAHPSEWAMDSKGNTNVGTFLDVNTVCTMASEPWQDVLADSTVQFVRHISESPYADHIIGLMPSCGLSTEWLYWGSQAKAFMDYSEPYQNAFRKWLEEKYTSLDKLNAAWQKQFSDWKEAGVPSEEERKDVKYFDHLLPEKHQALIDLGEFHSHLVAKVIRKFCSAVKKTSNNRMLAGVYYGYITYVTGPYQAPFSGHHDIRQLLDKPEIDFLMSPNRYDDRGEGGAAGFMTTAATLRKHGILWVNEADNRLLHAWDRNGKVYGLRDSRAVLEREFASCFATGTALAWLDFGEGWLPNDSRLVQAFRKCLAVGRQLATDNAPVHDEANAIAVVADEKGITRTSYNQHLFLNLVGIYPHLLRTGVQVKWYLLDDLDKLGDHKCIIFTPTCTKFTPEQEQIIKEKLANSNRTLVFLYSTGTYDDNGFQPQQAGKLAGLEVDYVEGRAKSVLRRVQGDDELLQGLPDYYSFGFAEPTDLLMFPQVKGDDVKALFTINESETPGFVRRRFDNWTAIYTSAPGLPTPVLRNLARANGLHIYNEAIGDTSYAAKDFLAI
;
A
#
# COMPACT_ATOMS: atom_id res chain seq x y z
N LYS A 1 -40.09 18.10 -15.43
CA LYS A 1 -40.93 17.04 -14.83
C LYS A 1 -42.07 16.79 -15.80
N VAL A 2 -42.31 15.55 -16.23
CA VAL A 2 -43.27 15.23 -17.31
C VAL A 2 -44.51 14.47 -16.81
N GLY A 3 -44.58 14.20 -15.51
CA GLY A 3 -45.72 13.58 -14.83
C GLY A 3 -45.81 14.03 -13.37
N SER A 4 -46.93 13.72 -12.73
CA SER A 4 -47.22 13.92 -11.32
C SER A 4 -47.43 12.56 -10.63
N LEU A 5 -46.93 12.44 -9.41
CA LEU A 5 -47.00 11.26 -8.56
C LEU A 5 -47.84 11.58 -7.33
N SER A 6 -48.82 10.73 -7.03
CA SER A 6 -49.61 10.75 -5.80
C SER A 6 -49.47 9.41 -5.10
N LEU A 7 -49.18 9.42 -3.80
CA LEU A 7 -49.31 8.22 -2.96
C LEU A 7 -50.73 8.19 -2.40
N LEU A 8 -51.49 7.17 -2.78
CA LEU A 8 -52.88 7.01 -2.36
C LEU A 8 -52.98 6.38 -0.97
N ASN A 9 -52.09 5.43 -0.67
CA ASN A 9 -52.09 4.74 0.61
C ASN A 9 -50.70 4.16 0.89
N LEU A 10 -50.03 4.64 1.92
CA LEU A 10 -48.77 4.06 2.40
C LEU A 10 -48.97 3.62 3.84
N LYS A 11 -48.98 2.31 4.06
CA LYS A 11 -49.10 1.73 5.40
C LYS A 11 -47.73 1.70 6.07
N LEU A 12 -47.37 2.81 6.71
CA LEU A 12 -46.22 2.86 7.61
C LEU A 12 -46.68 2.71 9.06
N PRO A 13 -46.00 1.86 9.85
CA PRO A 13 -46.23 1.81 11.28
C PRO A 13 -45.68 3.09 11.90
N LYS A 14 -46.35 3.58 12.94
CA LYS A 14 -45.86 4.73 13.74
C LYS A 14 -44.52 4.42 14.43
N GLU A 15 -44.23 3.14 14.61
CA GLU A 15 -43.02 2.62 15.22
C GLU A 15 -42.37 1.59 14.30
N ILE A 16 -41.09 1.78 13.97
CA ILE A 16 -40.28 0.82 13.22
C ILE A 16 -39.30 0.15 14.19
N ASN A 17 -39.23 -1.17 14.08
CA ASN A 17 -38.19 -1.95 14.73
C ASN A 17 -37.09 -2.23 13.69
N ALA A 18 -35.98 -1.50 13.79
CA ALA A 18 -34.82 -1.62 12.89
C ALA A 18 -34.00 -2.90 13.14
N ALA A 19 -34.30 -3.71 14.16
CA ALA A 19 -33.65 -5.00 14.38
C ALA A 19 -34.26 -6.14 13.53
N LYS A 20 -35.29 -5.86 12.71
CA LYS A 20 -35.91 -6.82 11.80
C LYS A 20 -36.12 -6.19 10.43
N PRO A 21 -35.84 -6.89 9.32
CA PRO A 21 -36.18 -6.40 7.99
C PRO A 21 -37.69 -6.14 7.89
N GLN A 22 -38.07 -4.95 7.43
CA GLN A 22 -39.47 -4.59 7.22
C GLN A 22 -39.70 -4.22 5.75
N ARG A 23 -40.84 -4.69 5.20
CA ARG A 23 -41.29 -4.31 3.87
C ARG A 23 -42.63 -3.60 4.01
N PHE A 24 -42.77 -2.49 3.29
CA PHE A 24 -44.01 -1.73 3.27
C PHE A 24 -44.53 -1.65 1.84
N THR A 25 -45.84 -1.57 1.70
CA THR A 25 -46.48 -1.42 0.39
C THR A 25 -47.13 -0.05 0.32
N ALA A 26 -46.96 0.63 -0.81
CA ALA A 26 -47.68 1.85 -1.13
C ALA A 26 -48.57 1.62 -2.35
N ASP A 27 -49.84 2.02 -2.28
CA ASP A 27 -50.67 2.16 -3.47
C ASP A 27 -50.37 3.54 -4.09
N VAL A 28 -49.97 3.55 -5.36
CA VAL A 28 -49.46 4.72 -6.09
C VAL A 28 -50.37 5.05 -7.26
N GLU A 29 -50.61 6.35 -7.49
CA GLU A 29 -51.26 6.88 -8.69
C GLU A 29 -50.35 7.90 -9.39
N LEU A 30 -50.11 7.68 -10.67
CA LEU A 30 -49.39 8.55 -11.58
C LEU A 30 -50.38 9.21 -12.54
N SER A 31 -50.19 10.51 -12.77
CA SER A 31 -50.92 11.26 -13.78
C SER A 31 -49.96 12.05 -14.67
N VAL A 32 -50.31 12.21 -15.94
CA VAL A 32 -49.53 13.05 -16.86
C VAL A 32 -49.81 14.51 -16.55
N LEU A 33 -48.77 15.36 -16.52
CA LEU A 33 -48.97 16.79 -16.27
C LEU A 33 -49.70 17.44 -17.44
N PRO A 34 -50.53 18.48 -17.21
CA PRO A 34 -51.19 19.21 -18.28
C PRO A 34 -50.20 19.69 -19.36
N GLY A 35 -50.48 19.36 -20.62
CA GLY A 35 -49.62 19.74 -21.75
C GLY A 35 -48.42 18.80 -22.01
N GLN A 36 -48.38 17.62 -21.38
CA GLN A 36 -47.43 16.55 -21.69
C GLN A 36 -48.18 15.33 -22.22
N GLU A 37 -47.53 14.54 -23.09
CA GLU A 37 -48.16 13.36 -23.71
C GLU A 37 -47.83 12.05 -22.98
N THR A 38 -46.69 11.98 -22.30
CA THR A 38 -46.20 10.76 -21.64
C THR A 38 -45.42 11.04 -20.36
N ILE A 39 -45.37 10.05 -19.46
CA ILE A 39 -44.49 10.06 -18.29
C ILE A 39 -43.09 9.57 -18.69
N ALA A 40 -42.04 10.12 -18.08
CA ALA A 40 -40.66 9.72 -18.34
C ALA A 40 -40.47 8.23 -18.01
N SER A 41 -39.87 7.47 -18.93
CA SER A 41 -39.70 6.02 -18.85
C SER A 41 -38.68 5.55 -17.81
N ASP A 42 -38.00 6.48 -17.13
CA ASP A 42 -36.88 6.24 -16.22
C ASP A 42 -37.09 6.84 -14.83
N ALA A 43 -38.34 7.10 -14.41
CA ALA A 43 -38.62 7.68 -13.11
C ALA A 43 -38.17 6.80 -11.93
N VAL A 44 -37.57 7.43 -10.92
CA VAL A 44 -37.03 6.79 -9.72
C VAL A 44 -37.56 7.47 -8.47
N LEU A 45 -37.93 6.66 -7.47
CA LEU A 45 -38.31 7.11 -6.14
C LEU A 45 -37.15 6.90 -5.16
N HIS A 46 -36.82 7.92 -4.39
CA HIS A 46 -35.76 7.86 -3.38
C HIS A 46 -36.34 7.98 -1.98
N PHE A 47 -35.85 7.16 -1.05
CA PHE A 47 -36.32 7.08 0.32
C PHE A 47 -35.16 7.39 1.26
N HIS A 48 -35.33 8.41 2.10
CA HIS A 48 -34.28 8.89 3.00
C HIS A 48 -34.81 8.97 4.43
N PHE A 49 -34.02 8.53 5.41
CA PHE A 49 -34.26 8.83 6.81
C PHE A 49 -33.38 9.99 7.24
N TYR A 50 -33.99 11.12 7.55
CA TYR A 50 -33.30 12.28 8.12
C TYR A 50 -33.41 12.26 9.64
N ASP A 51 -32.29 12.31 10.33
CA ASP A 51 -32.22 12.46 11.77
C ASP A 51 -32.13 13.96 12.12
N PRO A 52 -33.15 14.56 12.74
CA PRO A 52 -33.11 15.98 13.10
C PRO A 52 -32.07 16.33 14.16
N GLN A 53 -31.66 15.37 14.99
CA GLN A 53 -30.71 15.59 16.08
C GLN A 53 -29.28 15.67 15.53
N SER A 54 -28.88 14.66 14.75
CA SER A 54 -27.54 14.61 14.13
C SER A 54 -27.46 15.38 12.81
N ARG A 55 -28.60 15.79 12.25
CA ARG A 55 -28.74 16.41 10.92
C ARG A 55 -28.21 15.55 9.78
N THR A 56 -28.18 14.23 9.95
CA THR A 56 -27.74 13.29 8.92
C THR A 56 -28.90 12.75 8.12
N THR A 57 -28.57 12.18 6.97
CA THR A 57 -29.54 11.51 6.10
C THR A 57 -29.01 10.13 5.72
N THR A 58 -29.68 9.07 6.19
CA THR A 58 -29.43 7.71 5.71
C THR A 58 -30.26 7.47 4.45
N LYS A 59 -29.60 7.11 3.35
CA LYS A 59 -30.26 6.83 2.07
C LYS A 59 -30.55 5.34 1.92
N LEU A 60 -31.76 5.01 1.51
CA LEU A 60 -32.20 3.65 1.27
C LEU A 60 -32.14 3.29 -0.22
N PRO A 61 -32.30 2.00 -0.59
CA PRO A 61 -32.40 1.61 -1.98
C PRO A 61 -33.46 2.42 -2.73
N PRO A 62 -33.11 3.06 -3.86
CA PRO A 62 -34.11 3.72 -4.69
C PRO A 62 -34.99 2.68 -5.37
N VAL A 63 -36.25 3.04 -5.64
CA VAL A 63 -37.17 2.18 -6.39
C VAL A 63 -37.38 2.75 -7.79
N LYS A 64 -36.83 2.05 -8.79
CA LYS A 64 -37.04 2.36 -10.20
C LYS A 64 -38.40 1.86 -10.66
N LEU A 65 -39.22 2.74 -11.22
CA LEU A 65 -40.52 2.38 -11.73
C LEU A 65 -40.38 1.62 -13.06
N THR A 66 -41.13 0.54 -13.23
CA THR A 66 -41.12 -0.25 -14.46
C THR A 66 -41.88 0.46 -15.59
N PRO A 67 -41.57 0.19 -16.87
CA PRO A 67 -42.34 0.73 -17.98
C PRO A 67 -43.84 0.44 -17.88
N GLU A 68 -44.21 -0.73 -17.35
CA GLU A 68 -45.60 -1.11 -17.10
C GLU A 68 -46.25 -0.22 -16.03
N GLN A 69 -45.59 -0.01 -14.89
CA GLN A 69 -46.08 0.86 -13.81
C GLN A 69 -46.29 2.31 -14.31
N LEU A 70 -45.38 2.79 -15.16
CA LEU A 70 -45.45 4.13 -15.76
C LEU A 70 -46.59 4.25 -16.79
N GLN A 71 -46.97 3.17 -17.45
CA GLN A 71 -48.09 3.14 -18.41
C GLN A 71 -49.45 2.97 -17.74
N THR A 72 -49.58 2.07 -16.76
CA THR A 72 -50.89 1.77 -16.14
C THR A 72 -51.38 2.89 -15.25
N GLY A 73 -50.48 3.72 -14.73
CA GLY A 73 -50.80 4.86 -13.90
C GLY A 73 -51.28 4.52 -12.48
N LYS A 74 -51.65 3.27 -12.19
CA LYS A 74 -51.99 2.79 -10.84
C LYS A 74 -51.35 1.45 -10.57
N PHE A 75 -50.58 1.38 -9.50
CA PHE A 75 -49.86 0.16 -9.12
C PHE A 75 -49.54 0.15 -7.63
N ARG A 76 -49.23 -1.04 -7.13
CA ARG A 76 -48.67 -1.23 -5.79
C ARG A 76 -47.15 -1.24 -5.87
N LEU A 77 -46.53 -0.44 -5.01
CA LEU A 77 -45.10 -0.32 -4.86
C LEU A 77 -44.66 -1.04 -3.60
N ASP A 78 -43.75 -2.01 -3.74
CA ASP A 78 -43.03 -2.57 -2.61
C ASP A 78 -41.87 -1.64 -2.27
N ILE A 79 -41.91 -1.05 -1.07
CA ILE A 79 -40.86 -0.20 -0.54
C ILE A 79 -40.00 -1.06 0.39
N PRO A 80 -38.75 -1.40 -0.02
CA PRO A 80 -37.80 -2.03 0.87
C PRO A 80 -37.29 -0.98 1.86
N LEU A 81 -37.80 -0.99 3.09
CA LEU A 81 -37.17 -0.29 4.19
C LEU A 81 -36.28 -1.29 4.93
N THR A 82 -35.08 -1.54 4.38
CA THR A 82 -34.00 -2.19 5.13
C THR A 82 -33.53 -1.21 6.20
N CYS A 83 -34.22 -1.22 7.34
CA CYS A 83 -33.93 -0.33 8.47
C CYS A 83 -32.75 -0.80 9.32
N ASP A 84 -32.06 -1.87 8.92
CA ASP A 84 -31.08 -2.61 9.72
C ASP A 84 -29.98 -1.70 10.32
N PHE A 85 -29.64 -0.61 9.62
CA PHE A 85 -28.57 0.31 10.02
C PHE A 85 -29.07 1.64 10.60
N LEU A 86 -30.37 1.80 10.83
CA LEU A 86 -30.92 3.02 11.44
C LEU A 86 -30.66 3.06 12.95
N ARG A 87 -30.38 4.27 13.44
CA ARG A 87 -30.33 4.54 14.88
C ARG A 87 -31.73 4.66 15.46
N ALA A 88 -31.87 4.29 16.74
CA ALA A 88 -33.10 4.50 17.47
C ALA A 88 -33.35 6.00 17.69
N GLY A 89 -34.60 6.45 17.54
CA GLY A 89 -34.97 7.86 17.66
C GLY A 89 -36.15 8.26 16.78
N ASP A 90 -36.54 9.53 16.87
CA ASP A 90 -37.58 10.11 16.01
C ASP A 90 -36.94 10.62 14.71
N LEU A 91 -37.11 9.87 13.63
CA LEU A 91 -36.55 10.17 12.32
C LEU A 91 -37.62 10.72 11.37
N GLN A 92 -37.21 11.52 10.39
CA GLN A 92 -38.08 11.96 9.30
C GLN A 92 -37.88 11.08 8.08
N LEU A 93 -38.87 10.27 7.73
CA LEU A 93 -38.88 9.55 6.46
C LEU A 93 -39.28 10.51 5.35
N ARG A 94 -38.35 10.75 4.42
CA ARG A 94 -38.52 11.64 3.27
C ARG A 94 -38.56 10.83 1.98
N ILE A 95 -39.52 11.16 1.10
CA ILE A 95 -39.71 10.52 -0.20
C ILE A 95 -39.53 11.56 -1.29
N PHE A 96 -38.60 11.31 -2.20
CA PHE A 96 -38.31 12.14 -3.36
C PHE A 96 -38.65 11.37 -4.64
N ALA A 97 -38.91 12.11 -5.72
CA ALA A 97 -39.09 11.50 -7.04
C ALA A 97 -38.33 12.30 -8.11
N ASP A 98 -37.53 11.59 -8.89
CA ASP A 98 -36.86 12.14 -10.05
C ASP A 98 -37.79 12.17 -11.26
N ARG A 99 -37.66 13.20 -12.10
CA ARG A 99 -38.48 13.43 -13.31
C ARG A 99 -39.99 13.60 -13.07
N LEU A 100 -40.48 13.35 -11.85
CA LEU A 100 -41.87 13.49 -11.44
C LEU A 100 -42.08 14.70 -10.51
N ALA A 101 -43.24 15.33 -10.61
CA ALA A 101 -43.75 16.23 -9.57
C ALA A 101 -44.41 15.39 -8.48
N LEU A 102 -44.24 15.78 -7.22
CA LEU A 102 -45.02 15.19 -6.13
C LEU A 102 -46.31 16.00 -6.00
N ALA A 103 -47.45 15.32 -5.99
CA ALA A 103 -48.75 15.94 -5.73
C ALA A 103 -48.90 16.32 -4.26
N GLU A 104 -49.90 17.16 -3.95
CA GLU A 104 -50.31 17.32 -2.56
C GLU A 104 -50.84 16.00 -2.01
N PRO A 105 -50.46 15.63 -0.78
CA PRO A 105 -50.97 14.42 -0.15
C PRO A 105 -52.49 14.53 0.04
N PRO A 106 -53.24 13.43 -0.16
CA PRO A 106 -54.68 13.40 0.12
C PRO A 106 -54.98 13.81 1.57
N GLU A 107 -56.17 14.35 1.82
CA GLU A 107 -56.61 14.68 3.18
C GLU A 107 -56.58 13.42 4.08
N GLY A 108 -55.94 13.52 5.25
CA GLY A 108 -55.76 12.40 6.18
C GLY A 108 -54.57 11.47 5.87
N PHE A 109 -53.77 11.76 4.83
CA PHE A 109 -52.54 11.03 4.55
C PHE A 109 -51.45 11.35 5.58
N ALA A 110 -50.61 10.36 5.93
CA ALA A 110 -49.64 10.46 7.01
C ALA A 110 -48.43 11.37 6.72
N PHE A 111 -48.26 11.81 5.48
CA PHE A 111 -47.14 12.65 5.06
C PHE A 111 -47.59 14.07 4.77
N ASN A 112 -46.71 15.02 5.09
CA ASN A 112 -46.79 16.40 4.64
C ASN A 112 -45.92 16.58 3.40
N ARG A 113 -46.30 17.50 2.51
CA ARG A 113 -45.43 17.91 1.40
C ARG A 113 -44.59 19.11 1.81
N THR A 114 -43.27 18.96 1.70
CA THR A 114 -42.30 20.02 1.98
C THR A 114 -41.49 20.27 0.72
N GLY A 115 -41.91 21.27 -0.07
CA GLY A 115 -41.27 21.61 -1.34
C GLY A 115 -41.33 20.46 -2.37
N ASN A 116 -40.19 19.78 -2.56
CA ASN A 116 -40.01 18.72 -3.56
C ASN A 116 -40.00 17.30 -2.99
N PHE A 117 -40.30 17.11 -1.70
CA PHE A 117 -40.43 15.80 -1.06
C PHE A 117 -41.68 15.69 -0.19
N TRP A 118 -42.11 14.46 0.08
CA TRP A 118 -43.04 14.14 1.16
C TRP A 118 -42.26 13.77 2.41
N GLU A 119 -42.71 14.17 3.60
CA GLU A 119 -42.10 13.78 4.87
C GLU A 119 -43.11 13.37 5.93
N THR A 120 -42.73 12.42 6.77
CA THR A 120 -43.46 12.04 7.99
C THR A 120 -42.48 11.64 9.08
N THR A 121 -42.89 11.80 10.33
CA THR A 121 -42.11 11.36 11.48
C THR A 121 -42.36 9.89 11.76
N VAL A 122 -41.27 9.14 11.90
CA VAL A 122 -41.26 7.72 12.18
C VAL A 122 -40.37 7.48 13.39
N LYS A 123 -40.91 6.82 14.41
CA LYS A 123 -40.16 6.47 15.61
C LYS A 123 -39.45 5.13 15.41
N VAL A 124 -38.13 5.11 15.42
CA VAL A 124 -37.34 3.86 15.43
C VAL A 124 -37.16 3.43 16.88
N THR A 125 -37.85 2.37 17.29
CA THR A 125 -37.94 1.95 18.70
C THR A 125 -36.77 1.08 19.18
N SER A 126 -36.01 0.49 18.25
CA SER A 126 -34.88 -0.39 18.56
C SER A 126 -33.93 -0.45 17.37
N GLN A 127 -32.63 -0.42 17.63
CA GLN A 127 -31.57 -0.57 16.64
C GLN A 127 -30.83 -1.90 16.80
N ARG A 128 -30.06 -2.32 15.79
CA ARG A 128 -29.15 -3.46 15.92
C ARG A 128 -28.00 -3.10 16.87
N HIS A 129 -27.57 -4.09 17.65
CA HIS A 129 -26.34 -4.05 18.44
C HIS A 129 -25.53 -5.31 18.12
N PRO A 130 -25.00 -5.43 16.89
CA PRO A 130 -24.21 -6.57 16.53
C PRO A 130 -22.88 -6.53 17.27
N GLU A 131 -22.27 -7.71 17.42
CA GLU A 131 -20.86 -7.76 17.80
C GLU A 131 -19.98 -7.29 16.64
N LEU A 132 -18.78 -6.76 16.94
CA LEU A 132 -17.76 -6.44 15.92
C LEU A 132 -17.50 -7.64 15.00
N ALA A 133 -17.19 -7.40 13.73
CA ALA A 133 -16.75 -8.50 12.86
C ALA A 133 -15.48 -9.15 13.41
N ASP A 134 -15.42 -10.48 13.48
CA ASP A 134 -14.18 -11.23 13.73
C ASP A 134 -13.55 -11.59 12.39
N CYS A 135 -12.43 -10.96 12.06
CA CYS A 135 -11.74 -11.11 10.79
C CYS A 135 -10.29 -11.56 10.98
N GLN A 136 -9.89 -12.58 10.24
CA GLN A 136 -8.53 -13.11 10.22
C GLN A 136 -8.07 -13.36 8.79
N ILE A 137 -6.77 -13.26 8.54
CA ILE A 137 -6.16 -13.65 7.26
C ILE A 137 -5.72 -15.11 7.37
N VAL A 138 -6.08 -15.92 6.38
CA VAL A 138 -5.74 -17.36 6.35
C VAL A 138 -5.15 -17.76 5.00
N ASP A 139 -4.44 -18.89 5.00
CA ASP A 139 -3.87 -19.54 3.80
C ASP A 139 -2.87 -18.66 3.02
N LEU A 140 -2.00 -17.93 3.73
CA LEU A 140 -0.92 -17.11 3.14
C LEU A 140 0.11 -17.91 2.33
N ASP A 141 0.17 -19.23 2.50
CA ASP A 141 0.99 -20.15 1.69
C ASP A 141 0.32 -20.56 0.36
N LYS A 142 -0.96 -20.19 0.18
CA LYS A 142 -1.80 -20.46 -1.00
C LYS A 142 -2.45 -19.14 -1.45
N VAL A 143 -3.63 -19.21 -2.06
CA VAL A 143 -4.46 -18.01 -2.28
C VAL A 143 -4.98 -17.51 -0.93
N PRO A 144 -4.56 -16.31 -0.48
CA PRO A 144 -5.00 -15.78 0.80
C PRO A 144 -6.49 -15.47 0.81
N LYS A 145 -7.12 -15.64 1.96
CA LYS A 145 -8.55 -15.38 2.19
C LYS A 145 -8.75 -14.62 3.49
N PHE A 146 -9.81 -13.84 3.56
CA PHE A 146 -10.33 -13.37 4.83
C PHE A 146 -11.33 -14.38 5.37
N LYS A 147 -11.15 -14.76 6.64
CA LYS A 147 -12.12 -15.51 7.42
C LYS A 147 -12.90 -14.51 8.28
N ILE A 148 -14.08 -14.13 7.82
CA ILE A 148 -14.96 -13.16 8.47
C ILE A 148 -16.12 -13.90 9.11
N ASN A 149 -16.25 -13.82 10.44
CA ASN A 149 -17.29 -14.50 11.22
C ASN A 149 -17.40 -16.00 10.86
N GLY A 150 -16.24 -16.65 10.64
CA GLY A 150 -16.13 -18.06 10.27
C GLY A 150 -16.32 -18.40 8.78
N LYS A 151 -16.70 -17.44 7.93
CA LYS A 151 -16.88 -17.64 6.47
C LYS A 151 -15.68 -17.11 5.69
N LEU A 152 -15.38 -17.75 4.55
CA LEU A 152 -14.22 -17.40 3.72
C LEU A 152 -14.62 -16.45 2.58
N TYR A 153 -13.83 -15.41 2.40
CA TYR A 153 -13.98 -14.40 1.37
C TYR A 153 -12.63 -14.15 0.66
N PRO A 154 -12.61 -13.86 -0.65
CA PRO A 154 -11.41 -13.38 -1.32
C PRO A 154 -10.88 -12.09 -0.68
N VAL A 155 -9.57 -11.89 -0.66
CA VAL A 155 -8.92 -10.69 -0.09
C VAL A 155 -8.93 -9.47 -1.02
N ASN A 156 -9.28 -9.67 -2.28
CA ASN A 156 -9.32 -8.61 -3.29
C ASN A 156 -10.50 -7.66 -3.03
N ARG A 157 -10.26 -6.37 -3.24
CA ARG A 157 -11.18 -5.30 -2.85
C ARG A 157 -11.08 -4.06 -3.71
N PHE A 158 -12.01 -3.14 -3.51
CA PHE A 158 -12.12 -1.90 -4.27
C PHE A 158 -11.97 -0.74 -3.29
N VAL A 159 -11.15 0.23 -3.65
CA VAL A 159 -10.89 1.43 -2.84
C VAL A 159 -11.62 2.59 -3.48
N THR A 160 -12.38 3.30 -2.67
CA THR A 160 -13.16 4.47 -3.07
C THR A 160 -12.68 5.68 -2.27
N ALA A 161 -12.43 6.77 -3.00
CA ALA A 161 -11.98 8.06 -2.50
C ALA A 161 -10.52 8.10 -2.03
N THR A 162 -10.01 9.33 -1.83
CA THR A 162 -8.61 9.62 -1.54
C THR A 162 -8.43 10.36 -0.22
N HIS A 163 -7.18 10.42 0.19
CA HIS A 163 -6.64 10.90 1.45
C HIS A 163 -6.99 12.35 1.87
N THR A 164 -7.58 13.16 1.00
CA THR A 164 -7.67 14.62 1.20
C THR A 164 -9.06 15.23 1.05
N GLN A 165 -10.07 14.45 0.68
CA GLN A 165 -11.39 14.98 0.39
C GLN A 165 -12.40 14.67 1.51
N LEU A 166 -13.32 15.61 1.72
CA LEU A 166 -14.59 15.29 2.38
C LEU A 166 -15.34 14.34 1.44
N VAL A 167 -15.78 13.22 1.97
CA VAL A 167 -16.52 12.24 1.19
C VAL A 167 -17.88 12.84 0.87
N THR A 168 -18.13 12.98 -0.42
CA THR A 168 -19.36 13.57 -0.96
C THR A 168 -20.32 12.48 -1.41
N GLU A 169 -21.52 12.90 -1.81
CA GLU A 169 -22.48 12.02 -2.46
C GLU A 169 -21.94 11.36 -3.73
N GLU A 170 -21.10 12.06 -4.49
CA GLU A 170 -20.53 11.54 -5.73
C GLU A 170 -19.64 10.32 -5.45
N HIS A 171 -18.90 10.34 -4.34
CA HIS A 171 -18.10 9.20 -3.90
C HIS A 171 -18.96 7.98 -3.56
N LEU A 172 -20.09 8.19 -2.88
CA LEU A 172 -21.08 7.12 -2.62
C LEU A 172 -21.60 6.51 -3.93
N GLN A 173 -21.96 7.35 -4.90
CA GLN A 173 -22.45 6.90 -6.21
C GLN A 173 -21.39 6.12 -7.00
N ILE A 174 -20.11 6.47 -6.86
CA ILE A 174 -19.00 5.75 -7.48
C ILE A 174 -18.80 4.39 -6.81
N ALA A 175 -18.85 4.33 -5.48
CA ALA A 175 -18.78 3.07 -4.73
C ALA A 175 -19.95 2.13 -5.08
N GLU A 176 -21.16 2.67 -5.22
CA GLU A 176 -22.37 1.94 -5.62
C GLU A 176 -22.24 1.26 -6.99
N LYS A 177 -21.58 1.92 -7.95
CA LYS A 177 -21.33 1.35 -9.28
C LYS A 177 -20.46 0.10 -9.24
N MET A 178 -19.75 -0.12 -8.13
CA MET A 178 -18.85 -1.26 -7.92
C MET A 178 -19.41 -2.31 -6.94
N ALA A 179 -20.62 -2.10 -6.44
CA ALA A 179 -21.27 -3.02 -5.52
C ALA A 179 -21.90 -4.20 -6.26
N PHE A 180 -21.08 -5.21 -6.56
CA PHE A 180 -21.49 -6.44 -7.23
C PHE A 180 -21.57 -7.62 -6.24
N PRO A 181 -22.38 -8.66 -6.49
CA PRO A 181 -22.40 -9.88 -5.66
C PRO A 181 -21.03 -10.59 -5.57
N GLU A 182 -20.17 -10.35 -6.56
CA GLU A 182 -18.81 -10.85 -6.60
C GLU A 182 -17.88 -10.12 -5.62
N GLN A 183 -18.19 -8.85 -5.32
CA GLN A 183 -17.40 -7.91 -4.55
C GLN A 183 -17.91 -7.77 -3.12
N HIS A 184 -17.16 -8.32 -2.16
CA HIS A 184 -17.57 -8.34 -0.75
C HIS A 184 -16.92 -7.28 0.10
N ILE A 185 -15.89 -6.60 -0.40
CA ILE A 185 -15.01 -5.77 0.42
C ILE A 185 -14.82 -4.43 -0.24
N LEU A 186 -15.06 -3.38 0.52
CA LEU A 186 -14.85 -2.01 0.12
C LEU A 186 -13.90 -1.35 1.12
N ASP A 187 -12.85 -0.73 0.60
CA ASP A 187 -11.93 0.08 1.38
C ASP A 187 -12.40 1.53 1.32
N PHE A 188 -12.68 2.10 2.49
CA PHE A 188 -13.22 3.44 2.62
C PHE A 188 -12.23 4.37 3.33
N HIS A 189 -11.84 5.45 2.66
CA HIS A 189 -11.05 6.52 3.26
C HIS A 189 -11.90 7.41 4.17
N THR A 190 -11.60 7.43 5.47
CA THR A 190 -12.35 8.27 6.42
C THR A 190 -12.06 9.75 6.20
N GLY A 191 -10.86 10.10 5.73
CA GLY A 191 -10.49 11.47 5.35
C GLY A 191 -10.80 12.52 6.43
N GLY A 192 -11.16 13.73 6.00
CA GLY A 192 -11.61 14.80 6.89
C GLY A 192 -13.06 14.68 7.37
N ASN A 193 -13.70 13.49 7.28
CA ASN A 193 -15.12 13.29 7.62
C ASN A 193 -15.38 13.07 9.12
N TRP A 194 -14.48 13.54 9.97
CA TRP A 194 -14.65 13.51 11.40
C TRP A 194 -13.90 14.69 12.02
N THR A 195 -14.30 15.08 13.23
CA THR A 195 -13.65 16.19 13.93
C THR A 195 -13.37 15.80 15.38
N ARG A 196 -12.27 16.31 15.93
CA ARG A 196 -12.01 16.24 17.36
C ARG A 196 -12.26 17.61 17.97
N ARG A 197 -13.15 17.68 18.94
CA ARG A 197 -13.49 18.92 19.64
C ARG A 197 -12.43 19.24 20.69
N ALA A 198 -12.40 20.50 21.13
CA ALA A 198 -11.46 20.99 22.15
C ALA A 198 -11.58 20.25 23.50
N ASP A 199 -12.75 19.70 23.83
CA ASP A 199 -12.97 18.89 25.04
C ASP A 199 -12.46 17.45 24.93
N GLY A 200 -11.92 17.07 23.75
CA GLY A 200 -11.40 15.75 23.45
C GLY A 200 -12.40 14.77 22.87
N THR A 201 -13.68 15.13 22.77
CA THR A 201 -14.70 14.28 22.14
C THR A 201 -14.56 14.28 20.63
N CYS A 202 -14.82 13.13 20.00
CA CYS A 202 -14.83 13.00 18.54
C CYS A 202 -16.26 13.01 17.97
N ASP A 203 -16.39 13.54 16.76
CA ASP A 203 -17.62 13.53 15.96
C ASP A 203 -17.44 12.67 14.71
N PHE A 204 -18.10 11.51 14.69
CA PHE A 204 -18.03 10.53 13.58
C PHE A 204 -19.25 10.57 12.67
N THR A 205 -20.11 11.58 12.81
CA THR A 205 -21.42 11.66 12.18
C THR A 205 -21.38 11.54 10.65
N ALA A 206 -20.38 12.12 9.99
CA ALA A 206 -20.26 12.02 8.52
C ALA A 206 -19.78 10.62 8.08
N ILE A 207 -18.90 9.97 8.83
CA ILE A 207 -18.52 8.57 8.60
C ILE A 207 -19.75 7.66 8.76
N ASP A 208 -20.53 7.83 9.83
CA ASP A 208 -21.76 7.07 10.04
C ASP A 208 -22.74 7.22 8.87
N THR A 209 -22.89 8.44 8.38
CA THR A 209 -23.79 8.75 7.25
C THR A 209 -23.39 7.99 6.00
N PHE A 210 -22.09 7.96 5.69
CA PHE A 210 -21.56 7.20 4.56
C PHE A 210 -21.83 5.70 4.74
N ILE A 211 -21.37 5.12 5.85
CA ILE A 211 -21.43 3.68 6.10
C ILE A 211 -22.88 3.19 6.10
N THR A 212 -23.76 3.86 6.85
CA THR A 212 -25.17 3.46 6.94
C THR A 212 -25.89 3.62 5.60
N SER A 213 -25.61 4.67 4.82
CA SER A 213 -26.20 4.84 3.49
C SER A 213 -25.72 3.78 2.51
N TYR A 214 -24.43 3.46 2.53
CA TYR A 214 -23.87 2.43 1.65
C TYR A 214 -24.42 1.04 2.01
N LEU A 215 -24.34 0.63 3.28
CA LEU A 215 -24.75 -0.70 3.72
C LEU A 215 -26.28 -0.90 3.63
N SER A 216 -27.09 0.14 3.81
CA SER A 216 -28.54 0.04 3.59
C SER A 216 -28.90 -0.37 2.16
N ARG A 217 -28.02 -0.09 1.20
CA ARG A 217 -28.13 -0.47 -0.22
C ARG A 217 -27.35 -1.73 -0.57
N HIS A 218 -26.27 -2.01 0.15
CA HIS A 218 -25.36 -3.12 -0.08
C HIS A 218 -25.06 -3.88 1.22
N PRO A 219 -26.07 -4.58 1.78
CA PRO A 219 -25.98 -5.17 3.11
C PRO A 219 -25.04 -6.36 3.22
N ASP A 220 -24.56 -6.92 2.10
CA ASP A 220 -23.62 -8.05 2.10
C ASP A 220 -22.14 -7.61 2.08
N THR A 221 -21.87 -6.30 2.03
CA THR A 221 -20.50 -5.76 1.96
C THR A 221 -19.88 -5.61 3.34
N TYR A 222 -18.57 -5.92 3.42
CA TYR A 222 -17.70 -5.61 4.54
C TYR A 222 -16.78 -4.44 4.20
N LEU A 223 -16.36 -3.71 5.22
CA LEU A 223 -15.59 -2.49 5.10
C LEU A 223 -14.24 -2.62 5.82
N THR A 224 -13.17 -2.27 5.13
CA THR A 224 -11.95 -1.79 5.82
C THR A 224 -11.94 -0.27 5.76
N LEU A 225 -11.55 0.39 6.86
CA LEU A 225 -11.53 1.85 6.91
C LEU A 225 -10.10 2.34 6.97
N HIS A 226 -9.69 3.13 5.97
CA HIS A 226 -8.45 3.89 6.03
C HIS A 226 -8.67 5.06 6.98
N TRP A 227 -8.24 4.84 8.22
CA TRP A 227 -8.40 5.71 9.37
C TRP A 227 -7.35 6.81 9.33
N VAL A 228 -7.70 7.91 8.66
CA VAL A 228 -6.85 9.08 8.53
C VAL A 228 -6.75 9.79 9.89
N LEU A 229 -5.59 9.62 10.54
CA LEU A 229 -5.29 10.16 11.87
C LEU A 229 -5.04 11.67 11.80
N ASP A 230 -4.10 12.08 10.95
CA ASP A 230 -3.63 13.46 10.89
C ASP A 230 -2.96 13.78 9.54
N THR A 231 -3.73 14.28 8.57
CA THR A 231 -3.24 14.70 7.24
C THR A 231 -4.27 15.53 6.43
N SER A 232 -5.24 16.22 7.04
CA SER A 232 -6.37 16.85 6.27
C SER A 232 -6.24 18.36 6.08
N GLY A 233 -5.02 18.88 6.04
CA GLY A 233 -4.75 20.30 5.81
C GLY A 233 -5.45 21.20 6.85
N ALA A 234 -5.99 22.35 6.42
CA ALA A 234 -6.64 23.33 7.31
C ALA A 234 -7.86 22.79 8.06
N LYS A 235 -8.46 21.69 7.59
CA LYS A 235 -9.68 21.09 8.13
C LYS A 235 -9.43 19.75 8.80
N GLY A 236 -8.17 19.44 9.13
CA GLY A 236 -7.84 18.19 9.78
C GLY A 236 -8.50 18.01 11.14
N PRO A 237 -8.90 16.79 11.52
CA PRO A 237 -9.58 16.50 12.79
C PRO A 237 -8.83 17.03 14.01
N HIS A 238 -7.49 17.08 13.92
CA HIS A 238 -6.60 17.50 14.99
C HIS A 238 -6.05 18.93 14.82
N ARG A 239 -6.54 19.70 13.84
CA ARG A 239 -5.93 20.99 13.48
C ARG A 239 -5.88 21.99 14.63
N GLU A 240 -6.95 22.10 15.41
CA GLU A 240 -6.98 22.98 16.59
C GLU A 240 -5.94 22.58 17.63
N TRP A 241 -5.80 21.28 17.89
CA TRP A 241 -4.79 20.77 18.82
C TRP A 241 -3.38 21.09 18.32
N ILE A 242 -3.08 20.83 17.04
CA ILE A 242 -1.77 21.13 16.44
C ILE A 242 -1.45 22.62 16.60
N LEU A 243 -2.39 23.52 16.31
CA LEU A 243 -2.19 24.96 16.42
C LEU A 243 -1.95 25.43 17.87
N ALA A 244 -2.56 24.76 18.84
CA ALA A 244 -2.38 25.05 20.26
C ALA A 244 -1.05 24.54 20.83
N HIS A 245 -0.31 23.68 20.12
CA HIS A 245 0.91 23.03 20.59
C HIS A 245 2.11 23.27 19.65
N PRO A 246 2.56 24.53 19.49
CA PRO A 246 3.67 24.87 18.57
C PRO A 246 5.03 24.27 18.97
N SER A 247 5.22 23.87 20.24
CA SER A 247 6.42 23.13 20.69
C SER A 247 6.56 21.76 20.04
N GLU A 248 5.46 21.21 19.52
CA GLU A 248 5.39 19.87 18.95
C GLU A 248 5.53 19.88 17.41
N TRP A 249 5.73 21.04 16.79
CA TRP A 249 5.80 21.15 15.34
C TRP A 249 7.11 20.61 14.78
N ALA A 250 7.02 19.89 13.66
CA ALA A 250 8.18 19.56 12.85
C ALA A 250 8.77 20.83 12.23
N MET A 251 10.10 20.92 12.17
CA MET A 251 10.78 22.07 11.56
C MET A 251 12.07 21.68 10.85
N ASP A 252 12.44 22.46 9.84
CA ASP A 252 13.76 22.35 9.19
C ASP A 252 14.87 22.95 10.07
N SER A 253 16.11 22.86 9.59
CA SER A 253 17.30 23.36 10.31
C SER A 253 17.29 24.87 10.59
N LYS A 254 16.43 25.63 9.90
CA LYS A 254 16.27 27.08 10.01
C LYS A 254 15.06 27.48 10.84
N GLY A 255 14.34 26.51 11.41
CA GLY A 255 13.13 26.71 12.18
C GLY A 255 11.89 26.95 11.31
N ASN A 256 11.94 26.70 10.00
CA ASN A 256 10.74 26.78 9.16
C ASN A 256 9.85 25.58 9.43
N THR A 257 8.58 25.84 9.70
CA THR A 257 7.57 24.83 10.04
C THR A 257 6.64 24.51 8.88
N ASN A 258 6.98 24.97 7.67
CA ASN A 258 6.30 24.64 6.42
C ASN A 258 7.03 23.46 5.78
N VAL A 259 6.50 22.25 5.96
CA VAL A 259 7.19 21.01 5.56
C VAL A 259 6.82 20.51 4.16
N GLY A 260 6.09 21.30 3.37
CA GLY A 260 5.75 21.00 1.97
C GLY A 260 4.95 19.72 1.77
N THR A 261 3.82 19.56 2.47
CA THR A 261 2.91 18.42 2.29
C THR A 261 2.13 18.52 0.97
N PHE A 262 1.49 17.44 0.52
CA PHE A 262 0.55 17.48 -0.63
C PHE A 262 -0.78 18.20 -0.31
N LEU A 263 -0.83 18.95 0.79
CA LEU A 263 -2.03 19.54 1.36
C LEU A 263 -1.89 21.07 1.39
N ASP A 264 -3.03 21.75 1.45
CA ASP A 264 -3.09 23.23 1.50
C ASP A 264 -2.47 23.83 2.79
N VAL A 265 -2.11 23.00 3.77
CA VAL A 265 -1.51 23.42 5.04
C VAL A 265 -0.33 22.53 5.38
N ASN A 266 0.82 23.18 5.65
CA ASN A 266 2.11 22.51 5.77
C ASN A 266 2.72 22.54 7.18
N THR A 267 1.98 23.00 8.19
CA THR A 267 2.41 22.94 9.59
C THR A 267 1.86 21.68 10.23
N VAL A 268 2.75 20.76 10.58
CA VAL A 268 2.44 19.42 11.12
C VAL A 268 3.22 19.18 12.42
N CYS A 269 2.76 18.25 13.24
CA CYS A 269 3.52 17.79 14.39
C CYS A 269 4.65 16.83 13.98
N THR A 270 5.76 16.88 14.71
CA THR A 270 6.79 15.85 14.59
C THR A 270 6.22 14.50 15.00
N MET A 271 6.54 13.43 14.26
CA MET A 271 6.10 12.09 14.65
C MET A 271 6.75 11.64 15.98
N ALA A 272 7.80 12.34 16.45
CA ALA A 272 8.43 12.12 17.74
C ALA A 272 7.66 12.70 18.93
N SER A 273 6.60 13.49 18.71
CA SER A 273 5.81 14.11 19.78
C SER A 273 4.95 13.07 20.50
N GLU A 274 5.35 12.68 21.71
CA GLU A 274 4.58 11.76 22.55
C GLU A 274 3.16 12.28 22.86
N PRO A 275 2.95 13.59 23.20
CA PRO A 275 1.61 14.13 23.40
C PRO A 275 0.71 14.04 22.16
N TRP A 276 1.27 14.30 20.97
CA TRP A 276 0.53 14.16 19.72
C TRP A 276 0.15 12.70 19.46
N GLN A 277 1.10 11.77 19.64
CA GLN A 277 0.83 10.34 19.51
C GLN A 277 -0.27 9.86 20.48
N ASP A 278 -0.29 10.36 21.71
CA ASP A 278 -1.30 10.00 22.72
C ASP A 278 -2.69 10.48 22.32
N VAL A 279 -2.80 11.72 21.82
CA VAL A 279 -4.06 12.29 21.35
C VAL A 279 -4.62 11.55 20.13
N LEU A 280 -3.75 11.15 19.19
CA LEU A 280 -4.16 10.33 18.04
C LEU A 280 -4.58 8.90 18.46
N ALA A 281 -3.90 8.33 19.45
CA ALA A 281 -4.23 7.00 19.96
C ALA A 281 -5.57 7.02 20.69
N ASP A 282 -5.84 8.07 21.47
CA ASP A 282 -7.13 8.32 22.11
C ASP A 282 -8.26 8.42 21.08
N SER A 283 -8.10 9.20 20.01
CA SER A 283 -9.09 9.27 18.91
C SER A 283 -9.34 7.90 18.28
N THR A 284 -8.29 7.10 18.10
CA THR A 284 -8.40 5.73 17.55
C THR A 284 -9.21 4.82 18.48
N VAL A 285 -8.97 4.89 19.79
CA VAL A 285 -9.75 4.14 20.79
C VAL A 285 -11.21 4.59 20.79
N GLN A 286 -11.48 5.90 20.74
CA GLN A 286 -12.84 6.43 20.65
C GLN A 286 -13.55 5.94 19.38
N PHE A 287 -12.86 5.92 18.25
CA PHE A 287 -13.44 5.46 16.98
C PHE A 287 -13.77 3.97 16.97
N VAL A 288 -12.88 3.11 17.47
CA VAL A 288 -13.15 1.66 17.57
C VAL A 288 -14.32 1.38 18.52
N ARG A 289 -14.41 2.11 19.65
CA ARG A 289 -15.56 2.00 20.57
C ARG A 289 -16.85 2.44 19.89
N HIS A 290 -16.84 3.57 19.19
CA HIS A 290 -17.98 4.06 18.43
C HIS A 290 -18.46 3.03 17.39
N ILE A 291 -17.55 2.43 16.63
CA ILE A 291 -17.89 1.35 15.69
C ILE A 291 -18.52 0.17 16.42
N SER A 292 -17.97 -0.25 17.57
CA SER A 292 -18.48 -1.39 18.33
C SER A 292 -19.91 -1.19 18.88
N GLU A 293 -20.33 0.06 19.06
CA GLU A 293 -21.68 0.42 19.53
C GLU A 293 -22.66 0.69 18.38
N SER A 294 -22.15 0.73 17.14
CA SER A 294 -22.92 1.06 15.94
C SER A 294 -23.77 -0.12 15.44
N PRO A 295 -24.87 0.14 14.69
CA PRO A 295 -25.69 -0.92 14.12
C PRO A 295 -25.03 -1.67 12.96
N TYR A 296 -23.82 -1.25 12.55
CA TYR A 296 -23.03 -1.82 11.46
C TYR A 296 -21.73 -2.48 11.94
N ALA A 297 -21.55 -2.70 13.25
CA ALA A 297 -20.30 -3.20 13.84
C ALA A 297 -19.80 -4.52 13.20
N ASP A 298 -20.72 -5.41 12.80
CA ASP A 298 -20.43 -6.69 12.14
C ASP A 298 -20.00 -6.55 10.67
N HIS A 299 -20.01 -5.34 10.11
CA HIS A 299 -19.55 -5.06 8.75
C HIS A 299 -18.14 -4.46 8.71
N ILE A 300 -17.59 -3.96 9.82
CA ILE A 300 -16.25 -3.37 9.84
C ILE A 300 -15.22 -4.44 10.20
N ILE A 301 -14.41 -4.84 9.23
CA ILE A 301 -13.47 -5.95 9.37
C ILE A 301 -12.04 -5.51 9.67
N GLY A 302 -11.72 -4.23 9.52
CA GLY A 302 -10.38 -3.72 9.81
C GLY A 302 -10.25 -2.21 9.75
N LEU A 303 -9.22 -1.69 10.42
CA LEU A 303 -8.78 -0.30 10.32
C LEU A 303 -7.36 -0.22 9.79
N MET A 304 -7.10 0.83 9.01
CA MET A 304 -5.76 1.18 8.58
C MET A 304 -5.40 2.57 9.09
N PRO A 305 -4.67 2.69 10.21
CA PRO A 305 -4.19 3.98 10.68
C PRO A 305 -3.27 4.61 9.64
N SER A 306 -3.60 5.82 9.19
CA SER A 306 -2.89 6.51 8.10
C SER A 306 -2.47 7.90 8.55
N CYS A 307 -1.20 8.25 8.31
CA CYS A 307 -0.55 9.51 8.69
C CYS A 307 0.64 9.77 7.76
N GLY A 308 1.33 10.91 7.88
CA GLY A 308 2.53 11.20 7.07
C GLY A 308 2.22 11.97 5.80
N LEU A 309 3.25 12.27 5.01
CA LEU A 309 3.23 13.26 3.93
C LEU A 309 2.09 13.05 2.92
N SER A 310 1.83 11.79 2.58
CA SER A 310 0.80 11.33 1.65
C SER A 310 -0.27 10.44 2.31
N THR A 311 -0.34 10.40 3.65
CA THR A 311 -1.01 9.37 4.48
C THR A 311 -0.39 7.97 4.48
N GLU A 312 0.71 7.80 3.77
CA GLU A 312 1.39 6.51 3.61
C GLU A 312 2.54 6.29 4.61
N TRP A 313 2.57 7.04 5.70
CA TRP A 313 3.64 7.06 6.71
C TRP A 313 5.02 7.54 6.23
N LEU A 314 5.08 8.10 5.02
CA LEU A 314 6.25 8.85 4.56
C LEU A 314 6.50 10.03 5.51
N TYR A 315 7.71 10.08 6.07
CA TYR A 315 8.07 11.15 6.97
C TYR A 315 8.11 12.50 6.25
N TRP A 316 7.88 13.55 7.02
CA TRP A 316 7.90 14.95 6.60
C TRP A 316 9.21 15.29 5.85
N GLY A 317 9.13 16.06 4.77
CA GLY A 317 10.32 16.48 4.01
C GLY A 317 10.81 15.51 2.93
N SER A 318 10.53 14.20 3.03
CA SER A 318 11.07 13.18 2.10
C SER A 318 10.78 13.46 0.63
N GLN A 319 9.52 13.78 0.26
CA GLN A 319 9.14 14.18 -1.10
C GLN A 319 9.09 15.69 -1.32
N ALA A 320 9.19 16.48 -0.25
CA ALA A 320 9.29 17.95 -0.30
C ALA A 320 10.73 18.44 -0.55
N LYS A 321 11.71 17.53 -0.65
CA LYS A 321 13.14 17.80 -0.84
C LYS A 321 13.73 18.67 0.29
N ALA A 322 13.31 18.39 1.52
CA ALA A 322 13.75 19.11 2.71
C ALA A 322 14.30 18.14 3.75
N PHE A 323 15.41 18.52 4.40
CA PHE A 323 15.89 17.80 5.57
C PHE A 323 15.05 18.17 6.79
N MET A 324 14.24 17.22 7.20
CA MET A 324 13.52 17.23 8.47
C MET A 324 14.14 16.14 9.37
N ASP A 325 13.94 16.13 10.68
CA ASP A 325 13.25 17.08 11.54
C ASP A 325 14.25 17.59 12.59
N TYR A 326 14.24 18.90 12.86
CA TYR A 326 15.14 19.55 13.80
C TYR A 326 14.43 20.06 15.07
N SER A 327 13.15 19.73 15.23
CA SER A 327 12.37 20.08 16.43
C SER A 327 12.94 19.46 17.70
N GLU A 328 12.69 20.11 18.83
CA GLU A 328 13.17 19.65 20.15
C GLU A 328 12.66 18.24 20.51
N PRO A 329 11.38 17.87 20.29
CA PRO A 329 10.92 16.51 20.58
C PRO A 329 11.64 15.45 19.74
N TYR A 330 11.93 15.74 18.47
CA TYR A 330 12.67 14.81 17.61
C TYR A 330 14.12 14.63 18.06
N GLN A 331 14.81 15.73 18.42
CA GLN A 331 16.16 15.69 18.98
C GLN A 331 16.21 14.88 20.28
N ASN A 332 15.22 15.05 21.16
CA ASN A 332 15.14 14.32 22.43
C ASN A 332 14.87 12.82 22.21
N ALA A 333 13.97 12.47 21.28
CA ALA A 333 13.71 11.09 20.92
C ALA A 333 14.95 10.42 20.28
N PHE A 334 15.69 11.15 19.45
CA PHE A 334 16.94 10.65 18.86
C PHE A 334 18.00 10.37 19.92
N ARG A 335 18.22 11.30 20.86
CA ARG A 335 19.15 11.11 21.98
C ARG A 335 18.79 9.89 22.83
N LYS A 336 17.51 9.74 23.18
CA LYS A 336 17.04 8.57 23.92
C LYS A 336 17.34 7.26 23.19
N TRP A 337 17.14 7.23 21.87
CA TRP A 337 17.49 6.07 21.06
C TRP A 337 19.01 5.82 21.02
N LEU A 338 19.84 6.87 20.96
CA LEU A 338 21.29 6.74 21.05
C LEU A 338 21.75 6.20 22.41
N GLU A 339 21.12 6.64 23.50
CA GLU A 339 21.36 6.12 24.86
C GLU A 339 21.06 4.62 24.93
N GLU A 340 19.94 4.19 24.35
CA GLU A 340 19.53 2.77 24.27
C GLU A 340 20.49 1.95 23.39
N LYS A 341 20.89 2.48 22.23
CA LYS A 341 21.79 1.80 21.28
C LYS A 341 23.21 1.66 21.81
N TYR A 342 23.79 2.75 22.32
CA TYR A 342 25.20 2.78 22.70
C TYR A 342 25.44 2.47 24.16
N THR A 343 24.45 2.59 25.06
CA THR A 343 24.55 2.30 26.51
C THR A 343 25.53 3.16 27.32
N SER A 344 26.47 3.87 26.68
CA SER A 344 27.37 4.84 27.31
C SER A 344 27.85 5.90 26.32
N LEU A 345 28.19 7.09 26.84
CA LEU A 345 28.68 8.20 26.02
C LEU A 345 30.05 7.89 25.39
N ASP A 346 30.90 7.11 26.08
CA ASP A 346 32.19 6.66 25.52
C ASP A 346 32.03 5.82 24.26
N LYS A 347 31.01 4.94 24.22
CA LYS A 347 30.72 4.13 23.02
C LYS A 347 30.19 4.99 21.88
N LEU A 348 29.32 5.97 22.18
CA LEU A 348 28.86 6.94 21.20
C LEU A 348 30.04 7.76 20.64
N ASN A 349 30.89 8.29 21.53
CA ASN A 349 32.08 9.08 21.18
C ASN A 349 33.05 8.29 20.30
N ALA A 350 33.28 7.02 20.63
CA ALA A 350 34.09 6.12 19.81
C ALA A 350 33.47 5.89 18.42
N ALA A 351 32.16 5.65 18.36
CA ALA A 351 31.46 5.38 17.10
C ALA A 351 31.38 6.61 16.19
N TRP A 352 31.11 7.79 16.76
CA TRP A 352 30.96 9.04 16.01
C TRP A 352 32.27 9.81 15.84
N GLN A 353 33.36 9.35 16.46
CA GLN A 353 34.65 10.05 16.55
C GLN A 353 34.49 11.49 17.07
N LYS A 354 33.69 11.63 18.13
CA LYS A 354 33.41 12.90 18.82
C LYS A 354 33.87 12.80 20.28
N GLN A 355 33.82 13.92 21.00
CA GLN A 355 34.18 14.02 22.42
C GLN A 355 33.08 14.75 23.19
N PHE A 356 31.87 14.21 23.15
CA PHE A 356 30.76 14.74 23.92
C PHE A 356 31.00 14.53 25.40
N SER A 357 30.68 15.55 26.21
CA SER A 357 30.72 15.47 27.67
C SER A 357 29.35 15.19 28.30
N ASP A 358 28.28 15.42 27.55
CA ASP A 358 26.88 15.18 27.93
C ASP A 358 26.07 14.73 26.70
N TRP A 359 25.06 13.87 26.88
CA TRP A 359 24.17 13.40 25.81
C TRP A 359 23.43 14.52 25.08
N LYS A 360 23.22 15.68 25.72
CA LYS A 360 22.61 16.86 25.11
C LYS A 360 23.41 17.39 23.91
N GLU A 361 24.72 17.16 23.91
CA GLU A 361 25.61 17.56 22.81
C GLU A 361 25.46 16.66 21.57
N ALA A 362 24.99 15.42 21.74
CA ALA A 362 24.65 14.54 20.64
C ALA A 362 23.32 14.99 20.01
N GLY A 363 23.42 15.64 18.85
CA GLY A 363 22.28 16.15 18.10
C GLY A 363 22.12 15.49 16.75
N VAL A 364 20.96 15.71 16.15
CA VAL A 364 20.68 15.42 14.76
C VAL A 364 21.73 16.12 13.86
N PRO A 365 22.38 15.40 12.92
CA PRO A 365 23.34 15.97 11.98
C PRO A 365 22.82 17.21 11.23
N SER A 366 23.68 18.21 11.08
CA SER A 366 23.40 19.45 10.35
C SER A 366 23.17 19.19 8.86
N GLU A 367 22.54 20.13 8.15
CA GLU A 367 22.33 19.97 6.70
C GLU A 367 23.63 19.78 5.92
N GLU A 368 24.71 20.45 6.34
CA GLU A 368 26.01 20.32 5.68
C GLU A 368 26.62 18.93 5.90
N GLU A 369 26.53 18.38 7.11
CA GLU A 369 26.93 16.99 7.39
C GLU A 369 26.08 15.98 6.60
N ARG A 370 24.79 16.26 6.38
CA ARG A 370 23.91 15.40 5.56
C ARG A 370 24.20 15.49 4.06
N LYS A 371 24.85 16.56 3.60
CA LYS A 371 25.24 16.79 2.20
C LYS A 371 26.69 16.36 1.89
N ASP A 372 27.54 16.21 2.91
CA ASP A 372 28.93 15.79 2.76
C ASP A 372 29.02 14.29 2.41
N VAL A 373 29.05 13.99 1.11
CA VAL A 373 28.97 12.62 0.57
C VAL A 373 30.11 12.38 -0.42
N LYS A 374 30.75 11.20 -0.33
CA LYS A 374 31.74 10.66 -1.28
C LYS A 374 31.44 9.19 -1.61
N TYR A 375 32.19 8.57 -2.53
CA TYR A 375 32.14 7.13 -2.83
C TYR A 375 30.82 6.60 -3.41
N PHE A 376 30.32 7.21 -4.50
CA PHE A 376 29.17 6.72 -5.27
C PHE A 376 27.85 6.56 -4.47
N ASP A 377 27.80 7.13 -3.25
CA ASP A 377 26.73 7.15 -2.24
C ASP A 377 26.96 6.34 -0.97
N HIS A 378 28.09 5.63 -0.84
CA HIS A 378 28.39 4.90 0.39
C HIS A 378 28.71 5.86 1.55
N LEU A 379 27.93 5.76 2.63
CA LEU A 379 28.26 6.40 3.90
C LEU A 379 29.34 5.58 4.60
N LEU A 380 30.51 6.18 4.74
CA LEU A 380 31.64 5.64 5.50
C LEU A 380 31.38 5.76 7.01
N PRO A 381 31.28 4.67 7.80
CA PRO A 381 30.98 4.73 9.23
C PRO A 381 31.95 5.61 10.01
N GLU A 382 33.24 5.55 9.70
CA GLU A 382 34.29 6.33 10.36
C GLU A 382 34.14 7.86 10.17
N LYS A 383 33.30 8.31 9.24
CA LYS A 383 32.99 9.74 9.04
C LYS A 383 31.51 10.08 9.27
N HIS A 384 30.62 9.16 8.95
CA HIS A 384 29.19 9.41 8.81
C HIS A 384 28.33 8.54 9.75
N GLN A 385 28.90 7.94 10.80
CA GLN A 385 28.13 7.09 11.73
C GLN A 385 26.89 7.82 12.29
N ALA A 386 27.00 9.12 12.60
CA ALA A 386 25.88 9.93 13.04
C ALA A 386 24.74 10.03 12.01
N LEU A 387 25.07 10.04 10.72
CA LEU A 387 24.10 10.08 9.62
C LEU A 387 23.46 8.71 9.38
N ILE A 388 24.24 7.63 9.46
CA ILE A 388 23.73 6.25 9.41
C ILE A 388 22.75 6.02 10.56
N ASP A 389 23.14 6.42 11.78
CA ASP A 389 22.31 6.34 12.98
C ASP A 389 21.03 7.18 12.84
N LEU A 390 21.11 8.37 12.23
CA LEU A 390 19.93 9.18 11.95
C LEU A 390 18.96 8.45 11.01
N GLY A 391 19.45 7.84 9.92
CA GLY A 391 18.60 7.09 8.97
C GLY A 391 17.95 5.86 9.61
N GLU A 392 18.68 5.12 10.44
CA GLU A 392 18.15 4.01 11.24
C GLU A 392 17.09 4.49 12.25
N PHE A 393 17.40 5.52 13.04
CA PHE A 393 16.46 6.09 14.01
C PHE A 393 15.17 6.58 13.34
N HIS A 394 15.30 7.18 12.17
CA HIS A 394 14.15 7.72 11.45
C HIS A 394 13.12 6.64 11.10
N SER A 395 13.58 5.54 10.51
CA SER A 395 12.71 4.40 10.21
C SER A 395 12.22 3.71 11.49
N HIS A 396 13.09 3.62 12.50
CA HIS A 396 12.75 3.08 13.80
C HIS A 396 11.59 3.84 14.47
N LEU A 397 11.62 5.17 14.44
CA LEU A 397 10.59 6.04 14.99
C LEU A 397 9.25 5.80 14.30
N VAL A 398 9.21 5.83 12.96
CA VAL A 398 7.96 5.64 12.20
C VAL A 398 7.37 4.25 12.48
N ALA A 399 8.17 3.19 12.41
CA ALA A 399 7.74 1.83 12.73
C ALA A 399 7.17 1.71 14.15
N LYS A 400 7.83 2.33 15.14
CA LYS A 400 7.38 2.36 16.54
C LYS A 400 6.04 3.07 16.69
N VAL A 401 5.86 4.20 16.02
CA VAL A 401 4.63 5.00 16.06
C VAL A 401 3.47 4.23 15.39
N ILE A 402 3.71 3.61 14.24
CA ILE A 402 2.74 2.72 13.57
C ILE A 402 2.23 1.65 14.53
N ARG A 403 3.13 0.95 15.22
CA ARG A 403 2.76 -0.12 16.15
C ARG A 403 1.88 0.37 17.30
N LYS A 404 2.09 1.61 17.78
CA LYS A 404 1.24 2.21 18.81
C LYS A 404 -0.22 2.29 18.35
N PHE A 405 -0.47 2.74 17.13
CA PHE A 405 -1.82 2.87 16.59
C PHE A 405 -2.45 1.53 16.24
N CYS A 406 -1.71 0.62 15.61
CA CYS A 406 -2.21 -0.73 15.35
C CYS A 406 -2.53 -1.48 16.66
N SER A 407 -1.70 -1.30 17.70
CA SER A 407 -1.99 -1.83 19.03
C SER A 407 -3.27 -1.26 19.63
N ALA A 408 -3.56 0.03 19.44
CA ALA A 408 -4.81 0.65 19.88
C ALA A 408 -6.03 0.03 19.19
N VAL A 409 -5.95 -0.23 17.88
CA VAL A 409 -6.99 -0.95 17.12
C VAL A 409 -7.21 -2.34 17.68
N LYS A 410 -6.14 -3.14 17.80
CA LYS A 410 -6.23 -4.56 18.19
C LYS A 410 -6.66 -4.74 19.64
N LYS A 411 -6.16 -3.93 20.57
CA LYS A 411 -6.58 -3.97 21.98
C LYS A 411 -8.05 -3.57 22.15
N THR A 412 -8.47 -2.48 21.51
CA THR A 412 -9.84 -1.94 21.69
C THR A 412 -10.88 -2.84 21.01
N SER A 413 -10.53 -3.48 19.89
CA SER A 413 -11.39 -4.44 19.19
C SER A 413 -11.32 -5.87 19.75
N ASN A 414 -10.53 -6.14 20.80
CA ASN A 414 -10.25 -7.48 21.31
C ASN A 414 -9.74 -8.45 20.21
N ASN A 415 -8.83 -7.97 19.36
CA ASN A 415 -8.23 -8.65 18.21
C ASN A 415 -9.20 -9.06 17.08
N ARG A 416 -10.45 -8.59 17.12
CA ARG A 416 -11.46 -8.96 16.11
C ARG A 416 -11.28 -8.24 14.78
N MET A 417 -10.82 -6.99 14.81
CA MET A 417 -10.54 -6.22 13.61
C MET A 417 -9.12 -6.49 13.12
N LEU A 418 -8.94 -6.49 11.80
CA LEU A 418 -7.62 -6.40 11.19
C LEU A 418 -7.02 -5.01 11.41
N ALA A 419 -5.70 -4.95 11.58
CA ALA A 419 -4.92 -3.72 11.55
C ALA A 419 -3.87 -3.82 10.43
N GLY A 420 -3.90 -2.86 9.50
CA GLY A 420 -2.90 -2.78 8.44
C GLY A 420 -2.45 -1.35 8.18
N VAL A 421 -1.33 -1.18 7.49
CA VAL A 421 -0.73 0.15 7.26
C VAL A 421 0.02 0.22 5.95
N TYR A 422 0.13 1.43 5.41
CA TYR A 422 1.11 1.75 4.39
C TYR A 422 2.51 1.76 5.03
N TYR A 423 3.36 0.80 4.70
CA TYR A 423 4.73 0.75 5.21
C TYR A 423 5.59 -0.24 4.44
N GLY A 424 6.92 -0.10 4.56
CA GLY A 424 7.86 -1.11 4.11
C GLY A 424 8.20 -1.05 2.63
N TYR A 425 8.50 0.15 2.13
CA TYR A 425 8.74 0.42 0.72
C TYR A 425 10.24 0.17 0.43
N ILE A 426 10.67 -1.10 0.46
CA ILE A 426 12.08 -1.52 0.32
C ILE A 426 12.58 -1.49 -1.12
N THR A 427 11.72 -1.76 -2.10
CA THR A 427 12.10 -1.86 -3.52
C THR A 427 11.64 -0.65 -4.33
N TYR A 428 11.23 0.42 -3.64
CA TYR A 428 10.78 1.68 -4.25
C TYR A 428 10.83 2.86 -3.26
N VAL A 429 10.50 4.09 -3.67
CA VAL A 429 10.72 5.39 -2.96
C VAL A 429 12.04 6.06 -3.33
N THR A 430 12.13 6.43 -4.61
CA THR A 430 13.36 6.92 -5.22
C THR A 430 13.36 8.44 -5.41
N GLY A 431 14.53 9.03 -5.23
CA GLY A 431 14.81 10.41 -5.59
C GLY A 431 15.49 11.14 -4.42
N PRO A 432 16.18 12.26 -4.67
CA PRO A 432 16.89 12.96 -3.61
C PRO A 432 15.99 13.17 -2.39
N TYR A 433 16.53 12.96 -1.19
CA TYR A 433 15.84 13.06 0.11
C TYR A 433 14.83 11.94 0.45
N GLN A 434 14.46 11.06 -0.49
CA GLN A 434 13.41 10.07 -0.27
C GLN A 434 13.86 8.81 0.48
N ALA A 435 14.74 7.96 -0.05
CA ALA A 435 15.01 6.63 0.52
C ALA A 435 15.50 6.63 2.00
N PRO A 436 16.72 7.05 2.38
CA PRO A 436 17.16 6.94 3.78
C PRO A 436 16.33 7.78 4.77
N PHE A 437 15.56 8.77 4.29
CA PHE A 437 14.74 9.66 5.11
C PHE A 437 13.23 9.52 4.83
N SER A 438 12.79 8.40 4.27
CA SER A 438 11.36 8.11 4.08
C SER A 438 10.70 7.68 5.38
N GLY A 439 11.46 6.98 6.23
CA GLY A 439 10.98 6.31 7.42
C GLY A 439 10.53 4.86 7.20
N HIS A 440 10.70 4.29 6.00
CA HIS A 440 10.12 2.98 5.62
C HIS A 440 11.04 1.77 5.79
N HIS A 441 12.25 1.93 6.34
CA HIS A 441 13.32 0.92 6.34
C HIS A 441 13.56 0.24 7.69
N ASP A 442 12.48 -0.09 8.40
CA ASP A 442 12.52 -0.92 9.62
C ASP A 442 11.30 -1.85 9.70
N ILE A 443 11.06 -2.60 8.61
CA ILE A 443 9.95 -3.57 8.53
C ILE A 443 10.11 -4.62 9.62
N ARG A 444 11.34 -4.99 9.97
CA ARG A 444 11.61 -6.01 10.99
C ARG A 444 10.92 -5.74 12.32
N GLN A 445 10.71 -4.46 12.69
CA GLN A 445 9.94 -4.12 13.90
C GLN A 445 8.47 -4.51 13.83
N LEU A 446 7.88 -4.62 12.64
CA LEU A 446 6.48 -4.98 12.40
C LEU A 446 6.28 -6.47 12.17
N LEU A 447 7.35 -7.22 11.85
CA LEU A 447 7.31 -8.67 11.68
C LEU A 447 7.10 -9.39 13.02
N ASP A 448 6.39 -10.52 12.99
CA ASP A 448 6.06 -11.35 14.15
C ASP A 448 5.33 -10.57 15.27
N LYS A 449 4.60 -9.52 14.90
CA LYS A 449 3.80 -8.71 15.83
C LYS A 449 2.33 -9.08 15.72
N PRO A 450 1.65 -9.43 16.83
CA PRO A 450 0.22 -9.75 16.80
C PRO A 450 -0.64 -8.53 16.45
N GLU A 451 -0.09 -7.31 16.56
CA GLU A 451 -0.80 -6.09 16.21
C GLU A 451 -0.81 -5.74 14.72
N ILE A 452 -0.09 -6.44 13.84
CA ILE A 452 0.00 -6.14 12.40
C ILE A 452 -0.50 -7.35 11.60
N ASP A 453 -1.59 -7.17 10.84
CA ASP A 453 -2.16 -8.25 10.02
C ASP A 453 -1.74 -8.13 8.53
N PHE A 454 -1.59 -6.90 8.02
CA PHE A 454 -1.18 -6.67 6.63
C PHE A 454 -0.41 -5.36 6.44
N LEU A 455 0.42 -5.30 5.40
CA LEU A 455 1.06 -4.07 4.92
C LEU A 455 0.60 -3.77 3.51
N MET A 456 0.70 -2.51 3.11
CA MET A 456 0.23 -2.04 1.82
C MET A 456 1.17 -1.00 1.20
N SER A 457 1.16 -0.91 -0.12
CA SER A 457 1.60 0.28 -0.87
C SER A 457 0.84 0.38 -2.19
N PRO A 458 0.90 1.53 -2.87
CA PRO A 458 0.67 1.60 -4.30
C PRO A 458 1.55 0.58 -5.06
N ASN A 459 1.12 0.16 -6.23
CA ASN A 459 2.01 -0.50 -7.19
C ASN A 459 3.15 0.45 -7.60
N ARG A 460 4.29 -0.10 -7.98
CA ARG A 460 5.46 0.71 -8.39
C ARG A 460 5.08 1.72 -9.46
N TYR A 461 5.52 2.97 -9.30
CA TYR A 461 5.15 4.06 -10.20
C TYR A 461 5.91 4.01 -11.53
N ASP A 462 7.11 3.46 -11.55
CA ASP A 462 7.84 3.18 -12.78
C ASP A 462 7.27 1.94 -13.46
N ASP A 463 7.25 1.93 -14.78
CA ASP A 463 6.84 0.76 -15.57
C ASP A 463 5.40 0.28 -15.27
N ARG A 464 4.50 1.10 -14.70
CA ARG A 464 3.07 0.74 -14.49
C ARG A 464 2.15 0.99 -15.69
N GLY A 465 2.61 1.77 -16.66
CA GLY A 465 1.85 2.13 -17.86
C GLY A 465 1.61 0.96 -18.80
N GLU A 466 1.20 1.27 -20.03
CA GLU A 466 1.03 0.30 -21.12
C GLU A 466 2.33 -0.48 -21.38
N GLY A 467 2.23 -1.81 -21.52
CA GLY A 467 3.37 -2.70 -21.77
C GLY A 467 4.36 -2.85 -20.59
N GLY A 468 4.08 -2.18 -19.47
CA GLY A 468 4.92 -2.20 -18.28
C GLY A 468 4.54 -3.31 -17.30
N ALA A 469 5.48 -3.69 -16.42
CA ALA A 469 5.34 -4.78 -15.46
C ALA A 469 4.80 -4.36 -14.08
N ALA A 470 4.78 -3.06 -13.79
CA ALA A 470 4.60 -2.52 -12.44
C ALA A 470 5.48 -3.25 -11.41
N GLY A 471 4.87 -3.79 -10.35
CA GLY A 471 5.52 -4.56 -9.30
C GLY A 471 5.17 -4.03 -7.91
N PHE A 472 5.74 -4.67 -6.90
CA PHE A 472 5.53 -4.29 -5.50
C PHE A 472 6.69 -3.43 -5.01
N MET A 473 6.39 -2.52 -4.08
CA MET A 473 7.40 -1.71 -3.41
C MET A 473 8.09 -2.44 -2.25
N THR A 474 7.81 -3.73 -2.00
CA THR A 474 8.29 -4.45 -0.82
C THR A 474 8.86 -5.84 -1.10
N THR A 475 9.42 -6.46 -0.05
CA THR A 475 9.83 -7.86 0.03
C THR A 475 8.66 -8.78 0.37
N ALA A 476 7.72 -8.97 -0.58
CA ALA A 476 6.46 -9.68 -0.32
C ALA A 476 6.63 -11.12 0.19
N ALA A 477 7.72 -11.81 -0.20
CA ALA A 477 7.97 -13.17 0.27
C ALA A 477 8.38 -13.22 1.75
N THR A 478 9.09 -12.19 2.24
CA THR A 478 9.39 -12.01 3.67
C THR A 478 8.11 -11.80 4.47
N LEU A 479 7.25 -10.87 4.06
CA LEU A 479 5.99 -10.58 4.78
C LEU A 479 5.15 -11.84 4.97
N ARG A 480 4.99 -12.61 3.89
CA ARG A 480 4.28 -13.90 3.93
C ARG A 480 4.91 -14.89 4.92
N LYS A 481 6.23 -15.04 4.94
CA LYS A 481 6.93 -15.95 5.87
C LYS A 481 6.74 -15.55 7.34
N HIS A 482 6.32 -14.31 7.57
CA HIS A 482 6.02 -13.73 8.88
C HIS A 482 4.51 -13.56 9.14
N GLY A 483 3.65 -14.19 8.33
CA GLY A 483 2.20 -14.16 8.55
C GLY A 483 1.51 -12.84 8.19
N ILE A 484 2.17 -11.97 7.43
CA ILE A 484 1.67 -10.65 7.05
C ILE A 484 1.27 -10.68 5.57
N LEU A 485 0.04 -10.28 5.28
CA LEU A 485 -0.43 -10.12 3.89
C LEU A 485 0.15 -8.84 3.30
N TRP A 486 0.66 -8.92 2.07
CA TRP A 486 0.90 -7.74 1.26
C TRP A 486 -0.35 -7.38 0.47
N VAL A 487 -0.71 -6.10 0.47
CA VAL A 487 -1.77 -5.54 -0.35
C VAL A 487 -1.14 -4.57 -1.34
N ASN A 488 -1.34 -4.85 -2.62
CA ASN A 488 -0.94 -3.96 -3.70
C ASN A 488 -2.15 -3.08 -4.06
N GLU A 489 -2.04 -1.79 -3.78
CA GLU A 489 -3.02 -0.80 -4.22
C GLU A 489 -2.72 -0.45 -5.68
N ALA A 490 -3.63 -0.82 -6.57
CA ALA A 490 -3.50 -0.58 -8.00
C ALA A 490 -3.82 0.88 -8.31
N ASP A 491 -2.87 1.76 -8.00
CA ASP A 491 -2.87 3.19 -8.29
C ASP A 491 -2.66 3.44 -9.79
N ASN A 492 -3.59 3.03 -10.64
CA ASN A 492 -3.42 3.11 -12.10
C ASN A 492 -4.21 4.25 -12.72
N ARG A 493 -3.55 5.01 -13.60
CA ARG A 493 -4.18 6.07 -14.40
C ARG A 493 -4.77 5.47 -15.68
N LEU A 494 -6.00 4.96 -15.60
CA LEU A 494 -6.71 4.37 -16.75
C LEU A 494 -7.15 5.42 -17.79
N LEU A 495 -7.77 4.99 -18.90
CA LEU A 495 -8.27 5.83 -20.00
C LEU A 495 -8.92 7.17 -19.56
N HIS A 496 -9.75 7.10 -18.52
CA HIS A 496 -10.55 8.22 -18.02
C HIS A 496 -9.84 9.07 -16.95
N ALA A 497 -8.64 8.68 -16.53
CA ALA A 497 -7.85 9.46 -15.57
C ALA A 497 -7.44 10.80 -16.17
N TRP A 498 -7.53 11.89 -15.40
CA TRP A 498 -7.07 13.20 -15.85
C TRP A 498 -5.56 13.41 -15.56
N ASP A 499 -5.03 12.77 -14.53
CA ASP A 499 -3.60 12.76 -14.22
C ASP A 499 -2.83 11.95 -15.28
N ARG A 500 -1.73 12.52 -15.75
CA ARG A 500 -0.91 12.02 -16.87
C ARG A 500 0.17 11.04 -16.42
N ASN A 501 0.50 10.97 -15.13
CA ASN A 501 1.61 10.17 -14.61
C ASN A 501 1.34 8.67 -14.72
N GLY A 502 1.90 8.04 -15.77
CA GLY A 502 1.64 6.64 -16.09
C GLY A 502 0.25 6.40 -16.70
N LYS A 503 -0.35 7.44 -17.31
CA LYS A 503 -1.68 7.35 -17.92
C LYS A 503 -1.69 6.45 -19.14
N VAL A 504 -2.72 5.61 -19.20
CA VAL A 504 -3.08 4.79 -20.35
C VAL A 504 -4.17 5.49 -21.16
N TYR A 505 -4.07 5.45 -22.50
CA TYR A 505 -4.96 6.20 -23.41
C TYR A 505 -5.91 5.33 -24.24
N GLY A 506 -5.80 4.00 -24.15
CA GLY A 506 -6.64 3.05 -24.86
C GLY A 506 -7.50 2.22 -23.92
N LEU A 507 -8.70 1.82 -24.37
CA LEU A 507 -9.53 0.85 -23.64
C LEU A 507 -8.82 -0.51 -23.53
N ARG A 508 -8.22 -0.98 -24.63
CA ARG A 508 -7.49 -2.25 -24.67
C ARG A 508 -6.41 -2.27 -23.60
N ASP A 509 -5.62 -1.20 -23.54
CA ASP A 509 -4.46 -1.11 -22.67
C ASP A 509 -4.87 -0.88 -21.22
N SER A 510 -5.97 -0.15 -20.99
CA SER A 510 -6.56 0.00 -19.65
C SER A 510 -7.05 -1.35 -19.11
N ARG A 511 -7.66 -2.18 -19.96
CA ARG A 511 -8.03 -3.56 -19.60
C ARG A 511 -6.79 -4.41 -19.32
N ALA A 512 -5.76 -4.31 -20.14
CA ALA A 512 -4.51 -5.05 -19.97
C ALA A 512 -3.84 -4.69 -18.63
N VAL A 513 -3.80 -3.42 -18.25
CA VAL A 513 -3.26 -2.97 -16.95
C VAL A 513 -4.09 -3.54 -15.78
N LEU A 514 -5.42 -3.53 -15.86
CA LEU A 514 -6.27 -4.12 -14.83
C LEU A 514 -6.05 -5.64 -14.67
N GLU A 515 -5.96 -6.35 -15.78
CA GLU A 515 -5.73 -7.80 -15.81
C GLU A 515 -4.29 -8.15 -15.35
N ARG A 516 -3.30 -7.31 -15.69
CA ARG A 516 -1.90 -7.43 -15.24
C ARG A 516 -1.77 -7.32 -13.72
N GLU A 517 -2.38 -6.30 -13.10
CA GLU A 517 -2.30 -6.14 -11.64
C GLU A 517 -2.92 -7.35 -10.91
N PHE A 518 -4.05 -7.85 -11.41
CA PHE A 518 -4.68 -9.07 -10.91
C PHE A 518 -3.75 -10.27 -11.03
N ALA A 519 -3.16 -10.48 -12.21
CA ALA A 519 -2.24 -11.58 -12.45
C ALA A 519 -0.99 -11.52 -11.57
N SER A 520 -0.41 -10.33 -11.41
CA SER A 520 0.76 -10.09 -10.55
C SER A 520 0.47 -10.44 -9.09
N CYS A 521 -0.63 -9.94 -8.54
CA CYS A 521 -1.01 -10.20 -7.15
C CYS A 521 -1.33 -11.68 -6.93
N PHE A 522 -2.08 -12.27 -7.86
CA PHE A 522 -2.42 -13.69 -7.78
C PHE A 522 -1.19 -14.59 -7.81
N ALA A 523 -0.31 -14.42 -8.80
CA ALA A 523 0.88 -15.26 -8.99
C ALA A 523 1.88 -15.15 -7.83
N THR A 524 1.76 -14.13 -6.98
CA THR A 524 2.66 -13.88 -5.85
C THR A 524 1.98 -14.07 -4.49
N GLY A 525 0.71 -14.50 -4.45
CA GLY A 525 -0.04 -14.72 -3.21
C GLY A 525 -0.32 -13.44 -2.42
N THR A 526 -0.42 -12.29 -3.09
CA THR A 526 -0.72 -10.99 -2.48
C THR A 526 -2.15 -10.56 -2.79
N ALA A 527 -2.66 -9.58 -2.05
CA ALA A 527 -3.99 -9.02 -2.27
C ALA A 527 -3.95 -7.82 -3.21
N LEU A 528 -5.04 -7.63 -3.95
CA LEU A 528 -5.22 -6.48 -4.83
C LEU A 528 -6.31 -5.55 -4.31
N ALA A 529 -5.99 -4.27 -4.20
CA ALA A 529 -6.93 -3.19 -3.92
C ALA A 529 -7.02 -2.28 -5.17
N TRP A 530 -8.11 -2.36 -5.93
CA TRP A 530 -8.28 -1.49 -7.11
C TRP A 530 -8.68 -0.09 -6.66
N LEU A 531 -7.80 0.89 -6.88
CA LEU A 531 -8.03 2.27 -6.48
C LEU A 531 -8.78 3.05 -7.56
N ASP A 532 -9.87 3.69 -7.14
CA ASP A 532 -10.47 4.81 -7.84
C ASP A 532 -10.45 6.03 -6.94
N PHE A 533 -9.99 7.16 -7.48
CA PHE A 533 -9.78 8.39 -6.71
C PHE A 533 -11.09 9.07 -6.27
N GLY A 534 -12.25 8.41 -6.44
CA GLY A 534 -13.56 9.06 -6.32
C GLY A 534 -13.93 9.82 -7.58
N GLU A 535 -13.30 9.48 -8.71
CA GLU A 535 -13.39 10.21 -9.97
C GLU A 535 -14.11 9.38 -11.05
N GLY A 536 -14.39 8.12 -10.77
CA GLY A 536 -15.11 7.24 -11.68
C GLY A 536 -14.25 6.79 -12.87
N TRP A 537 -12.92 6.78 -12.74
CA TRP A 537 -12.00 6.38 -13.81
C TRP A 537 -12.21 4.95 -14.28
N LEU A 538 -12.55 4.05 -13.35
CA LEU A 538 -12.97 2.68 -13.66
C LEU A 538 -14.51 2.56 -13.66
N PRO A 539 -15.25 3.01 -12.62
CA PRO A 539 -16.69 2.74 -12.49
C PRO A 539 -17.59 3.39 -13.54
N ASN A 540 -17.15 4.45 -14.23
CA ASN A 540 -17.97 5.10 -15.27
C ASN A 540 -17.86 4.43 -16.65
N ASP A 541 -17.01 3.40 -16.82
CA ASP A 541 -16.89 2.66 -18.08
C ASP A 541 -17.28 1.19 -17.88
N SER A 542 -18.46 0.82 -18.40
CA SER A 542 -18.99 -0.55 -18.28
C SER A 542 -18.05 -1.61 -18.87
N ARG A 543 -17.18 -1.26 -19.81
CA ARG A 543 -16.21 -2.17 -20.43
C ARG A 543 -15.02 -2.43 -19.51
N LEU A 544 -14.60 -1.45 -18.73
CA LEU A 544 -13.58 -1.63 -17.68
C LEU A 544 -14.16 -2.38 -16.48
N VAL A 545 -15.39 -2.05 -16.08
CA VAL A 545 -16.15 -2.78 -15.06
C VAL A 545 -16.29 -4.26 -15.43
N GLN A 546 -16.53 -4.59 -16.70
CA GLN A 546 -16.59 -5.98 -17.15
C GLN A 546 -15.26 -6.72 -16.95
N ALA A 547 -14.12 -6.08 -17.24
CA ALA A 547 -12.80 -6.65 -17.02
C ALA A 547 -12.51 -6.87 -15.52
N PHE A 548 -12.87 -5.89 -14.69
CA PHE A 548 -12.81 -6.00 -13.23
C PHE A 548 -13.63 -7.19 -12.71
N ARG A 549 -14.89 -7.33 -13.14
CA ARG A 549 -15.77 -8.44 -12.74
C ARG A 549 -15.22 -9.81 -13.15
N LYS A 550 -14.60 -9.90 -14.32
CA LYS A 550 -13.91 -11.12 -14.76
C LYS A 550 -12.76 -11.48 -13.81
N CYS A 551 -11.96 -10.50 -13.40
CA CYS A 551 -10.89 -10.72 -12.42
C CYS A 551 -11.44 -11.19 -11.06
N LEU A 552 -12.53 -10.59 -10.57
CA LEU A 552 -13.18 -11.05 -9.33
C LEU A 552 -13.69 -12.49 -9.42
N ALA A 553 -14.33 -12.85 -10.53
CA ALA A 553 -14.85 -14.21 -10.73
C ALA A 553 -13.71 -15.25 -10.74
N VAL A 554 -12.61 -14.94 -11.45
CA VAL A 554 -11.41 -15.79 -11.47
C VAL A 554 -10.77 -15.89 -10.07
N GLY A 555 -10.60 -14.76 -9.38
CA GLY A 555 -10.04 -14.73 -8.03
C GLY A 555 -10.87 -15.55 -7.03
N ARG A 556 -12.20 -15.47 -7.11
CA ARG A 556 -13.10 -16.29 -6.27
C ARG A 556 -12.95 -17.78 -6.55
N GLN A 557 -12.88 -18.18 -7.82
CA GLN A 557 -12.69 -19.58 -8.19
C GLN A 557 -11.36 -20.10 -7.62
N LEU A 558 -10.26 -19.37 -7.84
CA LEU A 558 -8.93 -19.76 -7.37
C LEU A 558 -8.83 -19.83 -5.84
N ALA A 559 -9.51 -18.92 -5.13
CA ALA A 559 -9.62 -18.96 -3.67
C ALA A 559 -10.43 -20.19 -3.19
N THR A 560 -11.48 -20.57 -3.93
CA THR A 560 -12.30 -21.76 -3.63
C THR A 560 -11.50 -23.05 -3.85
N ASP A 561 -10.71 -23.09 -4.92
CA ASP A 561 -9.88 -24.24 -5.30
C ASP A 561 -8.64 -24.40 -4.40
N ASN A 562 -8.36 -23.44 -3.51
CA ASN A 562 -7.15 -23.39 -2.69
C ASN A 562 -5.86 -23.50 -3.51
N ALA A 563 -5.82 -22.79 -4.65
CA ALA A 563 -4.74 -22.93 -5.62
C ALA A 563 -3.36 -22.63 -5.00
N PRO A 564 -2.33 -23.45 -5.27
CA PRO A 564 -0.97 -23.16 -4.85
C PRO A 564 -0.38 -22.02 -5.69
N VAL A 565 0.09 -20.96 -5.02
CA VAL A 565 0.64 -19.75 -5.66
C VAL A 565 2.17 -19.67 -5.56
N HIS A 566 2.82 -20.65 -4.92
CA HIS A 566 4.23 -20.59 -4.59
C HIS A 566 4.99 -21.84 -5.02
N ASP A 567 6.06 -21.64 -5.78
CA ASP A 567 7.05 -22.66 -6.10
C ASP A 567 8.45 -22.07 -5.90
N GLU A 568 9.10 -22.37 -4.76
CA GLU A 568 10.43 -21.83 -4.47
C GLU A 568 11.51 -22.45 -5.38
N ALA A 569 11.37 -23.73 -5.74
CA ALA A 569 12.34 -24.43 -6.58
C ALA A 569 12.39 -23.89 -8.02
N ASN A 570 11.28 -23.32 -8.51
CA ASN A 570 11.15 -22.72 -9.85
C ASN A 570 11.07 -21.19 -9.84
N ALA A 571 11.61 -20.54 -8.80
CA ALA A 571 11.63 -19.08 -8.70
C ALA A 571 13.04 -18.56 -8.37
N ILE A 572 13.35 -17.37 -8.89
CA ILE A 572 14.55 -16.61 -8.50
C ILE A 572 14.27 -15.95 -7.15
N ALA A 573 15.15 -16.19 -6.17
CA ALA A 573 15.15 -15.41 -4.94
C ALA A 573 15.98 -14.14 -5.14
N VAL A 574 15.43 -13.00 -4.73
CA VAL A 574 16.13 -11.72 -4.70
C VAL A 574 16.14 -11.22 -3.28
N VAL A 575 17.32 -10.94 -2.75
CA VAL A 575 17.57 -10.54 -1.36
C VAL A 575 17.95 -9.07 -1.32
N ALA A 576 17.22 -8.28 -0.53
CA ALA A 576 17.48 -6.88 -0.27
C ALA A 576 17.72 -6.65 1.23
N ASP A 577 18.54 -5.66 1.57
CA ASP A 577 18.74 -5.23 2.96
C ASP A 577 18.22 -3.80 3.15
N GLU A 578 17.30 -3.63 4.10
CA GLU A 578 16.75 -2.33 4.48
C GLU A 578 17.79 -1.46 5.21
N LYS A 579 18.69 -2.06 6.00
CA LYS A 579 19.81 -1.35 6.65
C LYS A 579 20.87 -0.92 5.64
N GLY A 580 20.95 -1.61 4.51
CA GLY A 580 21.77 -1.22 3.37
C GLY A 580 21.41 0.17 2.85
N ILE A 581 20.12 0.49 2.84
CA ILE A 581 19.59 1.75 2.33
C ILE A 581 19.97 2.91 3.26
N THR A 582 19.98 2.69 4.59
CA THR A 582 20.39 3.71 5.57
C THR A 582 21.90 4.00 5.55
N ARG A 583 22.71 3.14 4.90
CA ARG A 583 24.14 3.37 4.62
C ARG A 583 24.39 4.08 3.30
N THR A 584 23.34 4.56 2.65
CA THR A 584 23.46 5.35 1.42
C THR A 584 23.13 6.82 1.65
N SER A 585 23.72 7.66 0.82
CA SER A 585 23.53 9.10 0.84
C SER A 585 22.14 9.54 0.38
N TYR A 586 21.85 10.82 0.53
CA TYR A 586 20.60 11.41 0.03
C TYR A 586 20.45 11.37 -1.51
N ASN A 587 21.53 11.12 -2.30
CA ASN A 587 21.49 11.08 -3.78
C ASN A 587 20.93 9.76 -4.35
N GLN A 588 21.13 8.63 -3.66
CA GLN A 588 20.47 7.34 -3.90
C GLN A 588 20.75 6.63 -5.25
N HIS A 589 21.88 6.87 -5.90
CA HIS A 589 22.32 6.12 -7.08
C HIS A 589 22.35 4.61 -6.84
N LEU A 590 22.80 4.15 -5.67
CA LEU A 590 22.79 2.72 -5.36
C LEU A 590 21.37 2.13 -5.27
N PHE A 591 20.46 2.86 -4.63
CA PHE A 591 19.05 2.47 -4.50
C PHE A 591 18.31 2.51 -5.84
N LEU A 592 18.61 3.48 -6.70
CA LEU A 592 18.06 3.55 -8.07
C LEU A 592 18.39 2.28 -8.89
N ASN A 593 19.52 1.62 -8.63
CA ASN A 593 19.86 0.38 -9.32
C ASN A 593 19.05 -0.83 -8.80
N LEU A 594 18.71 -0.88 -7.51
CA LEU A 594 17.75 -1.85 -6.96
C LEU A 594 16.39 -1.72 -7.67
N VAL A 595 15.95 -0.47 -7.88
CA VAL A 595 14.71 -0.16 -8.59
C VAL A 595 14.82 -0.53 -10.08
N GLY A 596 15.97 -0.27 -10.71
CA GLY A 596 16.22 -0.52 -12.13
C GLY A 596 16.29 -1.99 -12.55
N ILE A 597 16.69 -2.92 -11.67
CA ILE A 597 16.73 -4.37 -11.99
C ILE A 597 15.32 -4.99 -12.00
N TYR A 598 14.37 -4.40 -11.29
CA TYR A 598 13.06 -5.00 -11.04
C TYR A 598 12.23 -5.21 -12.33
N PRO A 599 12.13 -4.26 -13.27
CA PRO A 599 11.49 -4.49 -14.58
C PRO A 599 12.16 -5.60 -15.40
N HIS A 600 13.46 -5.81 -15.25
CA HIS A 600 14.19 -6.87 -15.94
C HIS A 600 13.86 -8.25 -15.40
N LEU A 601 13.72 -8.36 -14.07
CA LEU A 601 13.33 -9.58 -13.36
C LEU A 601 11.93 -10.05 -13.78
N LEU A 602 10.96 -9.15 -13.89
CA LEU A 602 9.58 -9.48 -14.28
C LEU A 602 9.42 -9.87 -15.77
N ARG A 603 10.45 -9.68 -16.60
CA ARG A 603 10.47 -10.05 -18.02
C ARG A 603 11.29 -11.32 -18.30
N THR A 604 11.77 -11.98 -17.25
CA THR A 604 12.58 -13.21 -17.39
C THR A 604 11.76 -14.40 -17.90
N GLY A 605 10.44 -14.37 -17.71
CA GLY A 605 9.57 -15.53 -17.91
C GLY A 605 9.62 -16.52 -16.73
N VAL A 606 10.15 -16.10 -15.57
CA VAL A 606 10.34 -16.93 -14.36
C VAL A 606 9.73 -16.21 -13.17
N GLN A 607 9.22 -16.96 -12.18
CA GLN A 607 8.71 -16.36 -10.94
C GLN A 607 9.87 -15.72 -10.15
N VAL A 608 9.61 -14.56 -9.54
CA VAL A 608 10.59 -13.81 -8.74
C VAL A 608 10.04 -13.60 -7.34
N LYS A 609 10.85 -13.86 -6.31
CA LYS A 609 10.47 -13.71 -4.90
C LYS A 609 11.48 -12.82 -4.17
N TRP A 610 10.97 -11.78 -3.51
CA TRP A 610 11.77 -10.79 -2.80
C TRP A 610 11.79 -11.03 -1.29
N TYR A 611 12.99 -11.12 -0.71
CA TYR A 611 13.23 -11.39 0.70
C TYR A 611 14.12 -10.30 1.32
N LEU A 612 13.95 -10.06 2.62
CA LEU A 612 14.93 -9.33 3.42
C LEU A 612 16.16 -10.20 3.70
N LEU A 613 17.33 -9.57 3.81
CA LEU A 613 18.58 -10.21 4.19
C LEU A 613 18.50 -10.90 5.56
N ASP A 614 17.68 -10.38 6.47
CA ASP A 614 17.47 -11.02 7.78
C ASP A 614 16.66 -12.33 7.71
N ASP A 615 16.14 -12.74 6.54
CA ASP A 615 15.39 -13.99 6.32
C ASP A 615 16.14 -15.03 5.47
N LEU A 616 17.48 -15.00 5.43
CA LEU A 616 18.27 -15.96 4.64
C LEU A 616 17.95 -17.43 4.95
N ASP A 617 17.61 -17.73 6.20
CA ASP A 617 17.23 -19.07 6.64
C ASP A 617 15.84 -19.52 6.15
N LYS A 618 15.03 -18.58 5.63
CA LYS A 618 13.66 -18.84 5.12
C LYS A 618 13.57 -18.91 3.59
N LEU A 619 14.71 -18.87 2.87
CA LEU A 619 14.75 -18.96 1.41
C LEU A 619 14.33 -20.33 0.84
N GLY A 620 14.28 -21.38 1.66
CA GLY A 620 13.86 -22.71 1.18
C GLY A 620 14.70 -23.22 0.01
N ASP A 621 14.05 -23.75 -1.03
CA ASP A 621 14.69 -24.53 -2.11
C ASP A 621 15.09 -23.71 -3.35
N HIS A 622 15.17 -22.38 -3.22
CA HIS A 622 15.61 -21.51 -4.31
C HIS A 622 16.99 -21.90 -4.84
N LYS A 623 17.06 -22.20 -6.15
CA LYS A 623 18.30 -22.60 -6.84
C LYS A 623 19.13 -21.42 -7.34
N CYS A 624 18.51 -20.28 -7.63
CA CYS A 624 19.18 -19.06 -8.03
C CYS A 624 18.84 -17.96 -7.03
N ILE A 625 19.85 -17.43 -6.33
CA ILE A 625 19.71 -16.42 -5.27
C ILE A 625 20.55 -15.20 -5.66
N ILE A 626 19.91 -14.04 -5.75
CA ILE A 626 20.54 -12.77 -6.10
C ILE A 626 20.56 -11.88 -4.87
N PHE A 627 21.76 -11.53 -4.40
CA PHE A 627 21.97 -10.51 -3.40
C PHE A 627 22.11 -9.16 -4.09
N THR A 628 21.20 -8.25 -3.77
CA THR A 628 21.15 -6.92 -4.39
C THR A 628 22.25 -6.01 -3.85
N PRO A 629 22.53 -4.87 -4.51
CA PRO A 629 23.56 -3.95 -4.04
C PRO A 629 23.29 -3.38 -2.63
N THR A 630 22.05 -3.45 -2.13
CA THR A 630 21.76 -3.02 -0.76
C THR A 630 22.28 -3.98 0.30
N CYS A 631 22.58 -5.26 -0.01
CA CYS A 631 23.15 -6.22 0.94
C CYS A 631 24.63 -5.91 1.27
N THR A 632 24.88 -4.75 1.87
CA THR A 632 26.21 -4.17 2.04
C THR A 632 26.98 -4.82 3.19
N LYS A 633 26.30 -5.26 4.25
CA LYS A 633 26.91 -5.90 5.43
C LYS A 633 26.23 -7.24 5.74
N PHE A 634 27.01 -8.24 6.10
CA PHE A 634 26.53 -9.53 6.60
C PHE A 634 27.01 -9.76 8.03
N THR A 635 26.14 -10.27 8.90
CA THR A 635 26.57 -10.72 10.24
C THR A 635 27.29 -12.07 10.16
N PRO A 636 28.09 -12.45 11.18
CA PRO A 636 28.70 -13.79 11.23
C PRO A 636 27.68 -14.92 11.06
N GLU A 637 26.49 -14.79 11.64
CA GLU A 637 25.41 -15.77 11.54
C GLU A 637 24.86 -15.85 10.10
N GLN A 638 24.71 -14.72 9.42
CA GLN A 638 24.29 -14.68 8.02
C GLN A 638 25.36 -15.29 7.10
N GLU A 639 26.65 -14.99 7.32
CA GLU A 639 27.74 -15.66 6.59
C GLU A 639 27.71 -17.18 6.80
N GLN A 640 27.44 -17.63 8.03
CA GLN A 640 27.34 -19.05 8.35
C GLN A 640 26.14 -19.71 7.64
N ILE A 641 24.98 -19.06 7.62
CA ILE A 641 23.81 -19.53 6.86
C ILE A 641 24.16 -19.67 5.38
N ILE A 642 24.86 -18.70 4.80
CA ILE A 642 25.30 -18.80 3.39
C ILE A 642 26.18 -20.02 3.20
N LYS A 643 27.24 -20.18 4.01
CA LYS A 643 28.21 -21.27 3.88
C LYS A 643 27.58 -22.65 4.08
N GLU A 644 26.72 -22.80 5.08
CA GLU A 644 26.20 -24.11 5.48
C GLU A 644 24.92 -24.49 4.73
N LYS A 645 24.06 -23.53 4.40
CA LYS A 645 22.72 -23.79 3.85
C LYS A 645 22.52 -23.38 2.39
N LEU A 646 23.17 -22.30 1.92
CA LEU A 646 22.90 -21.74 0.59
C LEU A 646 24.00 -22.05 -0.43
N ALA A 647 25.26 -22.15 -0.01
CA ALA A 647 26.41 -22.49 -0.84
C ALA A 647 26.54 -24.02 -1.01
N ASN A 648 25.46 -24.68 -1.40
CA ASN A 648 25.38 -26.13 -1.61
C ASN A 648 24.28 -26.48 -2.64
N SER A 649 23.99 -27.77 -2.81
CA SER A 649 22.83 -28.27 -3.57
C SER A 649 22.72 -27.75 -5.02
N ASN A 650 23.87 -27.54 -5.67
CA ASN A 650 24.00 -27.00 -7.02
C ASN A 650 23.32 -25.64 -7.21
N ARG A 651 23.24 -24.83 -6.15
CA ARG A 651 22.69 -23.47 -6.22
C ARG A 651 23.68 -22.51 -6.87
N THR A 652 23.15 -21.44 -7.47
CA THR A 652 23.92 -20.26 -7.89
C THR A 652 23.62 -19.08 -6.97
N LEU A 653 24.67 -18.52 -6.38
CA LEU A 653 24.62 -17.29 -5.60
C LEU A 653 25.23 -16.14 -6.41
N VAL A 654 24.45 -15.08 -6.61
CA VAL A 654 24.84 -13.91 -7.42
C VAL A 654 24.98 -12.70 -6.50
N PHE A 655 26.17 -12.09 -6.49
CA PHE A 655 26.52 -10.95 -5.66
C PHE A 655 26.65 -9.71 -6.55
N LEU A 656 25.73 -8.76 -6.40
CA LEU A 656 25.69 -7.55 -7.22
C LEU A 656 26.54 -6.43 -6.58
N TYR A 657 27.52 -5.93 -7.33
CA TYR A 657 28.31 -4.73 -7.04
C TYR A 657 28.73 -4.60 -5.58
N SER A 658 28.03 -3.80 -4.77
CA SER A 658 28.36 -3.47 -3.38
C SER A 658 28.00 -4.54 -2.34
N THR A 659 27.65 -5.74 -2.77
CA THR A 659 27.31 -6.82 -1.84
C THR A 659 28.53 -7.21 -0.97
N GLY A 660 28.39 -7.12 0.35
CA GLY A 660 29.44 -7.51 1.31
C GLY A 660 30.60 -6.51 1.42
N THR A 661 30.36 -5.25 1.08
CA THR A 661 31.37 -4.17 1.15
C THR A 661 31.55 -3.57 2.55
N TYR A 662 30.81 -4.01 3.56
CA TYR A 662 30.92 -3.51 4.93
C TYR A 662 31.20 -4.64 5.93
N ASP A 663 32.03 -4.36 6.92
CA ASP A 663 32.24 -5.20 8.10
C ASP A 663 32.08 -4.39 9.40
N ASP A 664 32.65 -4.86 10.51
CA ASP A 664 32.65 -4.13 11.79
C ASP A 664 33.64 -2.96 11.83
N ASN A 665 34.58 -2.89 10.87
CA ASN A 665 35.57 -1.82 10.73
C ASN A 665 35.14 -0.74 9.73
N GLY A 666 34.00 -0.91 9.04
CA GLY A 666 33.42 0.10 8.17
C GLY A 666 33.34 -0.36 6.71
N PHE A 667 33.50 0.58 5.78
CA PHE A 667 33.46 0.30 4.34
C PHE A 667 34.79 -0.30 3.86
N GLN A 668 34.73 -1.48 3.28
CA GLN A 668 35.84 -2.31 2.83
C GLN A 668 35.56 -2.84 1.42
N PRO A 669 35.81 -2.06 0.35
CA PRO A 669 35.47 -2.46 -1.03
C PRO A 669 36.17 -3.75 -1.48
N GLN A 670 37.35 -4.06 -0.94
CA GLN A 670 38.10 -5.29 -1.24
C GLN A 670 37.45 -6.55 -0.67
N GLN A 671 36.55 -6.41 0.31
CA GLN A 671 35.78 -7.53 0.85
C GLN A 671 34.62 -7.93 -0.07
N ALA A 672 34.26 -7.08 -1.05
CA ALA A 672 33.35 -7.47 -2.11
C ALA A 672 33.86 -8.78 -2.73
N GLY A 673 32.97 -9.74 -2.97
CA GLY A 673 33.37 -11.04 -3.50
C GLY A 673 33.95 -12.04 -2.49
N LYS A 674 34.23 -11.68 -1.23
CA LYS A 674 34.65 -12.64 -0.17
C LYS A 674 33.68 -13.82 -0.07
N LEU A 675 32.36 -13.55 -0.06
CA LEU A 675 31.32 -14.58 -0.04
C LEU A 675 31.22 -15.38 -1.35
N ALA A 676 31.68 -14.82 -2.46
CA ALA A 676 31.83 -15.50 -3.74
C ALA A 676 33.15 -16.29 -3.85
N GLY A 677 34.03 -16.19 -2.85
CA GLY A 677 35.40 -16.69 -2.92
C GLY A 677 36.23 -16.02 -4.02
N LEU A 678 35.96 -14.77 -4.36
CA LEU A 678 36.69 -14.02 -5.38
C LEU A 678 37.48 -12.90 -4.70
N GLU A 679 38.69 -12.66 -5.22
CA GLU A 679 39.40 -11.42 -4.91
C GLU A 679 38.80 -10.30 -5.75
N VAL A 680 38.55 -9.15 -5.13
CA VAL A 680 38.04 -7.95 -5.79
C VAL A 680 38.99 -6.80 -5.52
N ASP A 681 39.42 -6.15 -6.59
CA ASP A 681 40.13 -4.89 -6.55
C ASP A 681 39.16 -3.73 -6.82
N TYR A 682 39.62 -2.52 -6.54
CA TYR A 682 38.83 -1.33 -6.77
C TYR A 682 39.72 -0.17 -7.22
N VAL A 683 39.10 0.76 -7.94
CA VAL A 683 39.70 2.03 -8.32
C VAL A 683 38.78 3.16 -7.87
N GLU A 684 39.37 4.13 -7.19
CA GLU A 684 38.72 5.40 -6.86
C GLU A 684 38.86 6.36 -8.05
N GLY A 685 37.78 7.06 -8.38
CA GLY A 685 37.71 8.02 -9.49
C GLY A 685 36.64 7.68 -10.51
N ARG A 686 36.32 8.65 -11.38
CA ARG A 686 35.24 8.54 -12.37
C ARG A 686 35.50 7.39 -13.36
N ALA A 687 34.77 6.30 -13.22
CA ALA A 687 34.80 5.17 -14.14
C ALA A 687 33.40 4.61 -14.40
N LYS A 688 33.15 4.16 -15.63
CA LYS A 688 31.87 3.55 -16.03
C LYS A 688 31.88 2.05 -15.79
N SER A 689 30.80 1.52 -15.24
CA SER A 689 30.63 0.07 -15.08
C SER A 689 29.78 -0.49 -16.23
N VAL A 690 30.26 -0.32 -17.46
CA VAL A 690 29.66 -0.92 -18.66
C VAL A 690 30.41 -2.20 -18.98
N LEU A 691 29.72 -3.32 -18.88
CA LEU A 691 30.24 -4.66 -19.09
C LEU A 691 29.96 -5.12 -20.50
N ARG A 692 30.98 -5.56 -21.23
CA ARG A 692 30.91 -6.12 -22.57
C ARG A 692 31.16 -7.63 -22.50
N ARG A 693 30.35 -8.38 -23.24
CA ARG A 693 30.48 -9.83 -23.36
C ARG A 693 31.86 -10.23 -23.90
N VAL A 694 32.47 -11.24 -23.30
CA VAL A 694 33.66 -11.90 -23.87
C VAL A 694 33.25 -12.95 -24.92
N GLN A 695 34.15 -13.24 -25.87
CA GLN A 695 33.91 -14.33 -26.81
C GLN A 695 33.95 -15.69 -26.09
N GLY A 696 33.03 -16.57 -26.48
CA GLY A 696 32.93 -17.92 -25.91
C GLY A 696 31.52 -18.50 -25.98
N ASP A 697 31.44 -19.78 -25.63
CA ASP A 697 30.27 -20.66 -25.71
C ASP A 697 29.66 -20.98 -24.34
N ASP A 698 29.98 -20.17 -23.33
CA ASP A 698 29.47 -20.38 -21.98
C ASP A 698 27.94 -20.35 -21.93
N GLU A 699 27.32 -21.24 -21.13
CA GLU A 699 25.85 -21.33 -21.00
C GLU A 699 25.21 -19.99 -20.60
N LEU A 700 25.91 -19.18 -19.80
CA LEU A 700 25.43 -17.87 -19.39
C LEU A 700 25.48 -16.81 -20.50
N LEU A 701 26.18 -17.10 -21.59
CA LEU A 701 26.33 -16.25 -22.77
C LEU A 701 25.43 -16.68 -23.94
N GLN A 702 24.72 -17.79 -23.82
CA GLN A 702 23.91 -18.35 -24.89
C GLN A 702 22.85 -17.36 -25.39
N GLY A 703 22.74 -17.23 -26.71
CA GLY A 703 21.75 -16.35 -27.37
C GLY A 703 22.04 -14.86 -27.29
N LEU A 704 23.10 -14.44 -26.59
CA LEU A 704 23.54 -13.04 -26.61
C LEU A 704 24.32 -12.78 -27.91
N PRO A 705 24.27 -11.56 -28.48
CA PRO A 705 25.17 -11.17 -29.56
C PRO A 705 26.60 -10.96 -29.03
N ASP A 706 27.62 -11.07 -29.89
CA ASP A 706 29.03 -10.93 -29.49
C ASP A 706 29.40 -9.52 -29.01
N TYR A 707 28.60 -8.53 -29.41
CA TYR A 707 28.73 -7.13 -28.99
C TYR A 707 27.81 -6.77 -27.81
N TYR A 708 27.17 -7.76 -27.16
CA TYR A 708 26.25 -7.48 -26.06
C TYR A 708 26.98 -6.76 -24.91
N SER A 709 26.34 -5.70 -24.40
CA SER A 709 26.83 -4.97 -23.24
C SER A 709 25.67 -4.53 -22.34
N PHE A 710 25.96 -4.36 -21.06
CA PHE A 710 25.02 -3.86 -20.06
C PHE A 710 25.77 -3.21 -18.89
N GLY A 711 25.04 -2.55 -18.00
CA GLY A 711 25.60 -1.95 -16.79
C GLY A 711 25.34 -0.45 -16.73
N PHE A 712 26.14 0.26 -15.94
CA PHE A 712 25.90 1.66 -15.60
C PHE A 712 26.82 2.57 -16.41
N ALA A 713 26.21 3.35 -17.31
CA ALA A 713 26.93 4.25 -18.23
C ALA A 713 27.33 5.60 -17.61
N GLU A 714 26.67 5.99 -16.52
CA GLU A 714 27.06 7.16 -15.75
C GLU A 714 28.35 6.84 -14.95
N PRO A 715 29.36 7.72 -14.96
CA PRO A 715 30.58 7.50 -14.21
C PRO A 715 30.29 7.38 -12.70
N THR A 716 30.86 6.35 -12.09
CA THR A 716 30.88 6.12 -10.65
C THR A 716 32.23 6.60 -10.11
N ASP A 717 32.29 7.14 -8.89
CA ASP A 717 33.57 7.50 -8.26
C ASP A 717 34.26 6.30 -7.59
N LEU A 718 33.67 5.10 -7.70
CA LEU A 718 34.19 3.84 -7.19
C LEU A 718 33.82 2.69 -8.14
N LEU A 719 34.82 2.09 -8.77
CA LEU A 719 34.66 0.89 -9.58
C LEU A 719 35.33 -0.29 -8.89
N MET A 720 34.55 -1.32 -8.55
CA MET A 720 35.06 -2.59 -8.02
C MET A 720 35.03 -3.65 -9.12
N PHE A 721 36.09 -4.46 -9.24
CA PHE A 721 36.20 -5.49 -10.26
C PHE A 721 36.87 -6.77 -9.73
N PRO A 722 36.31 -7.95 -10.05
CA PRO A 722 36.88 -9.22 -9.62
C PRO A 722 38.16 -9.56 -10.37
N GLN A 723 39.01 -10.34 -9.74
CA GLN A 723 40.17 -10.98 -10.37
C GLN A 723 39.82 -12.37 -10.89
N VAL A 724 40.47 -12.77 -11.98
CA VAL A 724 40.37 -14.13 -12.52
C VAL A 724 41.64 -14.89 -12.16
N LYS A 725 41.54 -15.78 -11.18
CA LYS A 725 42.65 -16.62 -10.70
C LYS A 725 42.17 -18.07 -10.56
N GLY A 726 42.89 -19.01 -11.17
CA GLY A 726 42.53 -20.43 -11.18
C GLY A 726 41.61 -20.81 -12.34
N ASP A 727 41.56 -22.11 -12.64
CA ASP A 727 40.78 -22.67 -13.76
C ASP A 727 39.26 -22.76 -13.44
N ASP A 728 38.90 -22.71 -12.16
CA ASP A 728 37.53 -22.70 -11.65
C ASP A 728 36.84 -21.32 -11.79
N VAL A 729 37.60 -20.29 -12.17
CA VAL A 729 37.15 -18.89 -12.29
C VAL A 729 37.19 -18.46 -13.76
N LYS A 730 36.08 -17.91 -14.25
CA LYS A 730 35.95 -17.44 -15.64
C LYS A 730 35.28 -16.08 -15.72
N ALA A 731 35.93 -15.13 -16.40
CA ALA A 731 35.28 -13.88 -16.82
C ALA A 731 34.35 -14.16 -18.00
N LEU A 732 33.12 -13.67 -17.90
CA LEU A 732 32.11 -13.76 -18.96
C LEU A 732 31.79 -12.38 -19.55
N PHE A 733 32.03 -11.32 -18.79
CA PHE A 733 32.02 -9.95 -19.26
C PHE A 733 33.22 -9.19 -18.70
N THR A 734 33.75 -8.27 -19.49
CA THR A 734 34.82 -7.34 -19.11
C THR A 734 34.31 -5.91 -19.13
N ILE A 735 34.92 -5.03 -18.34
CA ILE A 735 34.63 -3.61 -18.35
C ILE A 735 35.11 -3.03 -19.68
N ASN A 736 34.22 -2.36 -20.40
CA ASN A 736 34.39 -1.98 -21.80
C ASN A 736 35.61 -1.09 -22.07
N GLU A 737 36.02 -0.27 -21.09
CA GLU A 737 37.12 0.71 -21.25
C GLU A 737 38.50 0.14 -20.88
N SER A 738 38.56 -0.88 -20.01
CA SER A 738 39.81 -1.39 -19.42
C SER A 738 40.10 -2.86 -19.73
N GLU A 739 39.15 -3.58 -20.34
CA GLU A 739 39.19 -5.04 -20.52
C GLU A 739 39.36 -5.85 -19.23
N THR A 740 39.25 -5.22 -18.06
CA THR A 740 39.30 -5.90 -16.76
C THR A 740 38.03 -6.74 -16.57
N PRO A 741 38.11 -7.89 -15.87
CA PRO A 741 36.92 -8.71 -15.60
C PRO A 741 35.86 -7.90 -14.86
N GLY A 742 34.59 -8.02 -15.25
CA GLY A 742 33.48 -7.29 -14.61
C GLY A 742 32.25 -8.15 -14.31
N PHE A 743 32.11 -9.32 -14.94
CA PHE A 743 31.17 -10.36 -14.52
C PHE A 743 31.94 -11.68 -14.52
N VAL A 744 32.13 -12.26 -13.35
CA VAL A 744 32.94 -13.46 -13.16
C VAL A 744 32.11 -14.55 -12.52
N ARG A 745 32.21 -15.75 -13.08
CA ARG A 745 31.68 -16.99 -12.50
C ARG A 745 32.81 -17.78 -11.87
N ARG A 746 32.60 -18.27 -10.65
CA ARG A 746 33.42 -19.28 -9.99
C ARG A 746 32.60 -20.55 -9.76
N ARG A 747 33.09 -21.70 -10.21
CA ARG A 747 32.43 -23.00 -9.99
C ARG A 747 33.07 -23.72 -8.81
N PHE A 748 32.26 -24.08 -7.83
CA PHE A 748 32.65 -24.99 -6.74
C PHE A 748 32.04 -26.37 -6.99
N ASP A 749 32.43 -27.36 -6.20
CA ASP A 749 31.98 -28.76 -6.37
C ASP A 749 30.46 -28.92 -6.37
N ASN A 750 29.75 -28.14 -5.55
CA ASN A 750 28.32 -28.28 -5.30
C ASN A 750 27.55 -26.96 -5.31
N TRP A 751 28.13 -25.86 -5.81
CA TRP A 751 27.45 -24.57 -6.01
C TRP A 751 28.26 -23.67 -6.95
N THR A 752 27.67 -22.56 -7.39
CA THR A 752 28.32 -21.57 -8.24
C THR A 752 28.21 -20.18 -7.63
N ALA A 753 29.31 -19.43 -7.63
CA ALA A 753 29.30 -18.01 -7.27
C ALA A 753 29.41 -17.14 -8.51
N ILE A 754 28.70 -16.03 -8.51
CA ILE A 754 28.82 -14.99 -9.53
C ILE A 754 29.01 -13.65 -8.84
N TYR A 755 30.02 -12.90 -9.26
CA TYR A 755 30.19 -11.51 -8.86
C TYR A 755 30.14 -10.61 -10.09
N THR A 756 29.49 -9.45 -9.97
CA THR A 756 29.39 -8.46 -11.04
C THR A 756 29.70 -7.05 -10.55
N SER A 757 30.51 -6.33 -11.32
CA SER A 757 30.79 -4.91 -11.17
C SER A 757 29.60 -4.03 -11.57
N ALA A 758 28.63 -4.56 -12.32
CA ALA A 758 27.39 -3.85 -12.63
C ALA A 758 26.38 -4.02 -11.48
N PRO A 759 25.68 -2.95 -11.07
CA PRO A 759 24.74 -2.98 -9.94
C PRO A 759 23.38 -3.63 -10.28
N GLY A 760 23.17 -4.05 -11.53
CA GLY A 760 21.96 -4.75 -11.98
C GLY A 760 22.24 -5.64 -13.18
N LEU A 761 21.32 -6.57 -13.46
CA LEU A 761 21.42 -7.54 -14.54
C LEU A 761 20.25 -7.40 -15.53
N PRO A 762 20.50 -7.44 -16.85
CA PRO A 762 19.44 -7.36 -17.83
C PRO A 762 18.73 -8.71 -18.00
N THR A 763 17.50 -8.65 -18.52
CA THR A 763 16.62 -9.82 -18.71
C THR A 763 17.29 -11.02 -19.40
N PRO A 764 18.06 -10.87 -20.49
CA PRO A 764 18.69 -12.03 -21.14
C PRO A 764 19.71 -12.75 -20.25
N VAL A 765 20.48 -12.01 -19.45
CA VAL A 765 21.46 -12.58 -18.51
C VAL A 765 20.73 -13.29 -17.36
N LEU A 766 19.70 -12.65 -16.79
CA LEU A 766 18.84 -13.25 -15.76
C LEU A 766 18.18 -14.55 -16.24
N ARG A 767 17.73 -14.58 -17.50
CA ARG A 767 17.12 -15.76 -18.11
C ARG A 767 18.14 -16.90 -18.27
N ASN A 768 19.37 -16.60 -18.69
CA ASN A 768 20.43 -17.60 -18.77
C ASN A 768 20.83 -18.14 -17.39
N LEU A 769 20.85 -17.28 -16.36
CA LEU A 769 21.03 -17.72 -14.96
C LEU A 769 19.92 -18.69 -14.54
N ALA A 770 18.66 -18.39 -14.87
CA ALA A 770 17.54 -19.27 -14.59
C ALA A 770 17.69 -20.63 -15.30
N ARG A 771 18.05 -20.65 -16.59
CA ARG A 771 18.28 -21.90 -17.35
C ARG A 771 19.39 -22.75 -16.76
N ALA A 772 20.53 -22.12 -16.44
CA ALA A 772 21.68 -22.82 -15.88
C ALA A 772 21.35 -23.50 -14.53
N ASN A 773 20.34 -22.98 -13.81
CA ASN A 773 19.87 -23.54 -12.54
C ASN A 773 18.61 -24.42 -12.69
N GLY A 774 18.18 -24.71 -13.93
CA GLY A 774 17.04 -25.58 -14.23
C GLY A 774 15.69 -25.01 -13.82
N LEU A 775 15.56 -23.68 -13.74
CA LEU A 775 14.25 -23.02 -13.54
C LEU A 775 13.48 -23.04 -14.86
N HIS A 776 12.16 -23.26 -14.77
CA HIS A 776 11.30 -23.25 -15.94
C HIS A 776 11.02 -21.82 -16.42
N ILE A 777 11.24 -21.58 -17.72
CA ILE A 777 10.91 -20.31 -18.39
C ILE A 777 9.56 -20.49 -19.08
N TYR A 778 8.54 -19.83 -18.52
CA TYR A 778 7.16 -19.90 -19.00
C TYR A 778 6.92 -19.08 -20.27
N ASN A 779 7.74 -18.05 -20.50
CA ASN A 779 7.66 -17.20 -21.69
C ASN A 779 9.07 -16.85 -22.22
N GLU A 780 9.30 -17.20 -23.48
CA GLU A 780 10.56 -16.97 -24.18
C GLU A 780 10.62 -15.63 -24.92
N ALA A 781 9.49 -14.95 -25.09
CA ALA A 781 9.44 -13.65 -25.75
C ALA A 781 10.29 -12.61 -25.00
N ILE A 782 10.95 -11.74 -25.76
CA ILE A 782 11.74 -10.64 -25.21
C ILE A 782 10.83 -9.42 -25.06
N GLY A 783 10.70 -8.92 -23.84
CA GLY A 783 9.95 -7.69 -23.55
C GLY A 783 8.61 -7.92 -22.86
N ASP A 784 8.02 -9.10 -23.04
CA ASP A 784 6.79 -9.49 -22.35
C ASP A 784 7.00 -9.62 -20.84
N THR A 785 5.99 -9.21 -20.10
CA THR A 785 5.88 -9.48 -18.66
C THR A 785 5.32 -10.87 -18.45
N SER A 786 5.68 -11.55 -17.38
CA SER A 786 5.09 -12.86 -17.11
C SER A 786 4.92 -13.10 -15.63
N TYR A 787 3.75 -13.60 -15.27
CA TYR A 787 3.37 -13.92 -13.90
C TYR A 787 2.95 -15.37 -13.86
N ALA A 788 3.75 -16.18 -13.16
CA ALA A 788 3.54 -17.61 -13.07
C ALA A 788 3.37 -18.04 -11.61
N ALA A 789 2.40 -18.93 -11.41
CA ALA A 789 2.24 -19.77 -10.23
C ALA A 789 2.01 -21.21 -10.72
N LYS A 790 1.97 -22.18 -9.81
CA LYS A 790 1.99 -23.61 -10.18
C LYS A 790 0.91 -24.00 -11.20
N ASP A 791 -0.30 -23.46 -11.07
CA ASP A 791 -1.44 -23.73 -11.97
C ASP A 791 -1.96 -22.46 -12.66
N PHE A 792 -1.14 -21.42 -12.79
CA PHE A 792 -1.53 -20.14 -13.38
C PHE A 792 -0.38 -19.51 -14.16
N LEU A 793 -0.68 -19.04 -15.37
CA LEU A 793 0.22 -18.26 -16.19
C LEU A 793 -0.54 -17.08 -16.79
N ALA A 794 0.04 -15.89 -16.66
CA ALA A 794 -0.36 -14.70 -17.40
C ALA A 794 0.87 -14.11 -18.10
N ILE A 795 0.64 -13.65 -19.34
CA ILE A 795 1.63 -13.00 -20.20
C ILE A 795 1.10 -11.64 -20.58
#